data_AF-A0A8H3UWJ4-F1
#
_entry.id   AF-A0A8H3UWJ4-F1
#
_cell.length_a   1.000
_cell.length_b   1.000
_cell.length_c   1.000
_cell.angle_alpha   90.00
_cell.angle_beta   90.00
_cell.angle_gamma   90.00
#
_symmetry.space_group_name_H-M   'P 1'
#
loop_
_entity.id
_entity.type
_entity.pdbx_description
1 polymer ?
#
loop_
_entity_poly.entity_id
_entity_poly.type
_entity_poly.pdbx_seq_one_letter_code
_entity_poly.pdbx_strand_id
1 'polypeptide(L)'
;MLFALPTLLAVVVLVHPADAIQPEARSAVAAPLRDLPWGQLNILHTTDVHGWFGGHLQEPSFSADWGDYISFAHHLRQRADQEGVDLILVDTGDRVEGNGLYDGSDPKGRYTFDILKQQKIDLICSGNHELYKQNSSENEFYETVPSFKGNYLASNLDIYNPETGKREALAPRYKKFTTKNQGIRVLAFGFLFDFTGNANNTVVQPVGETIKEGWFQKAIRDKEVDLILVFGHVGLRMKEYETLYKAIRGQQWDTPIVLLGGHTHIRDFKEYDRKAVGLESGRYMETIGFMSVTGLSSEKKDKVLPSAASLKFARRYMDNNLFSMHYHSGLNETTFPTEEGNNASTAIHAARSKLRLNKLRGCSPVDLFVNRAPYPHKQSIFTWLEQSVLPSELGKSSRVTKEGKKALVLTNTGAMRFDIFRGPFTRDTEYLVSPFTSGFNFVPDVPLNIASKVLAMLNSEGPILSTASMLHGLESWMLAPPEQIGLQQTQSLSSVEETAFSTPSFGGQAPLRASGGKDDLLPGYTTTDDYGKDGDDTEHSPITFYRVPNCIQAPIGFELKNVDDEKEVVDLVYNEFIQPWVLLALEYLGHKVSEKDTAPFVQKTMTDVLITASDCARIISKHPWKDTLTTGWQPPAATGTWTQFLSGHILVKRPASTHKALPFVHSQRQEENHQKEEDQDVQNEEGLEIKLRSQQALHHRQRVTPSSKANGFRDGHASVFVKRVFSI
;
A
#
# COMPACT_ATOMS: atom_id res chain seq x y z
N MET A 1 -16.01 39.06 54.22
CA MET A 1 -14.58 38.73 54.06
C MET A 1 -14.36 37.34 54.66
N LEU A 2 -14.34 36.31 53.82
CA LEU A 2 -13.94 34.96 54.20
C LEU A 2 -13.19 34.38 52.99
N PHE A 3 -11.93 34.02 53.24
CA PHE A 3 -10.96 33.54 52.26
C PHE A 3 -11.34 32.14 51.77
N ALA A 4 -11.35 31.98 50.45
CA ALA A 4 -11.46 30.69 49.77
C ALA A 4 -10.06 30.12 49.52
N LEU A 5 -9.80 28.88 49.94
CA LEU A 5 -8.70 28.06 49.43
C LEU A 5 -9.17 27.30 48.18
N PRO A 6 -8.40 27.26 47.08
CA PRO A 6 -8.67 26.34 45.98
C PRO A 6 -7.99 24.99 46.27
N THR A 7 -8.77 23.92 46.22
CA THR A 7 -8.28 22.54 46.23
C THR A 7 -7.74 22.22 44.84
N LEU A 8 -6.42 22.07 44.72
CA LEU A 8 -5.74 21.65 43.50
C LEU A 8 -6.09 20.18 43.24
N LEU A 9 -6.86 19.89 42.20
CA LEU A 9 -7.09 18.52 41.74
C LEU A 9 -5.86 18.11 40.91
N ALA A 10 -4.96 17.32 41.50
CA ALA A 10 -3.89 16.66 40.76
C ALA A 10 -4.51 15.57 39.87
N VAL A 11 -4.54 15.81 38.56
CA VAL A 11 -4.82 14.76 37.58
C VAL A 11 -3.58 13.87 37.52
N VAL A 12 -3.65 12.73 38.20
CA VAL A 12 -2.70 11.63 37.99
C VAL A 12 -3.01 11.08 36.60
N VAL A 13 -2.14 11.36 35.63
CA VAL A 13 -2.10 10.62 34.36
C VAL A 13 -1.63 9.21 34.72
N LEU A 14 -2.58 8.28 34.86
CA LEU A 14 -2.27 6.87 34.83
C LEU A 14 -1.71 6.60 33.43
N VAL A 15 -0.39 6.39 33.35
CA VAL A 15 0.24 5.77 32.20
C VAL A 15 -0.34 4.37 32.14
N HIS A 16 -1.34 4.16 31.28
CA HIS A 16 -1.71 2.80 30.89
C HIS A 16 -0.45 2.16 30.29
N PRO A 17 -0.10 0.91 30.66
CA PRO A 17 0.86 0.17 29.86
C PRO A 17 0.39 0.27 28.41
N ALA A 18 1.27 0.67 27.51
CA ALA A 18 0.92 0.87 26.12
C ALA A 18 0.32 -0.43 25.59
N ASP A 19 -0.99 -0.46 25.39
CA ASP A 19 -1.66 -1.55 24.70
C ASP A 19 -1.10 -1.54 23.27
N ALA A 20 -0.45 -2.63 22.87
CA ALA A 20 0.12 -2.76 21.53
C ALA A 20 -1.02 -2.86 20.52
N ILE A 21 -1.31 -1.72 19.88
CA ILE A 21 -2.26 -1.38 18.80
C ILE A 21 -2.38 0.15 18.82
N GLN A 22 -2.71 0.81 17.70
CA GLN A 22 -2.90 2.28 17.73
C GLN A 22 -4.10 2.68 18.62
N PRO A 23 -3.99 3.70 19.49
CA PRO A 23 -5.05 4.05 20.46
C PRO A 23 -6.40 4.39 19.84
N GLU A 24 -6.42 4.83 18.58
CA GLU A 24 -7.64 5.16 17.84
C GLU A 24 -8.27 3.96 17.13
N ALA A 25 -7.58 2.82 17.10
CA ALA A 25 -8.05 1.64 16.41
C ALA A 25 -9.11 0.89 17.22
N ARG A 26 -9.95 0.16 16.51
CA ARG A 26 -10.99 -0.66 17.14
C ARG A 26 -10.43 -2.04 17.46
N SER A 27 -10.75 -2.54 18.65
CA SER A 27 -10.44 -3.92 19.02
C SER A 27 -11.08 -4.90 18.04
N ALA A 28 -10.34 -5.96 17.73
CA ALA A 28 -10.82 -7.06 16.90
C ALA A 28 -12.06 -7.70 17.51
N VAL A 29 -12.95 -8.18 16.64
CA VAL A 29 -14.14 -8.92 17.06
C VAL A 29 -13.86 -10.41 16.90
N ALA A 30 -14.15 -11.19 17.95
CA ALA A 30 -13.89 -12.62 17.95
C ALA A 30 -14.68 -13.32 16.84
N ALA A 31 -14.02 -14.25 16.17
CA ALA A 31 -14.58 -15.11 15.13
C ALA A 31 -13.92 -16.50 15.20
N PRO A 32 -14.53 -17.55 14.61
CA PRO A 32 -13.87 -18.85 14.51
C PRO A 32 -12.56 -18.74 13.72
N LEU A 33 -11.49 -19.36 14.24
CA LEU A 33 -10.16 -19.38 13.66
C LEU A 33 -9.74 -20.79 13.25
N ARG A 34 -8.95 -20.89 12.19
CA ARG A 34 -8.31 -22.12 11.69
C ARG A 34 -6.81 -22.06 11.95
N ASP A 35 -6.25 -23.14 12.46
CA ASP A 35 -4.83 -23.24 12.81
C ASP A 35 -3.87 -22.94 11.65
N LEU A 36 -2.71 -22.36 11.98
CA LEU A 36 -1.57 -22.31 11.07
C LEU A 36 -1.05 -23.72 10.78
N PRO A 37 -0.94 -24.13 9.50
CA PRO A 37 -0.49 -25.46 9.15
C PRO A 37 1.04 -25.53 9.18
N TRP A 38 1.66 -25.59 10.36
CA TRP A 38 3.12 -25.65 10.51
C TRP A 38 3.78 -26.84 9.78
N GLY A 39 4.96 -26.59 9.23
CA GLY A 39 5.77 -27.57 8.51
C GLY A 39 7.26 -27.44 8.81
N GLN A 40 8.07 -28.07 7.97
CA GLN A 40 9.54 -28.10 8.10
C GLN A 40 10.16 -26.71 7.89
N LEU A 41 9.74 -26.02 6.83
CA LEU A 41 10.04 -24.61 6.56
C LEU A 41 8.74 -23.83 6.55
N ASN A 42 8.70 -22.72 7.25
CA ASN A 42 7.55 -21.84 7.36
C ASN A 42 7.93 -20.45 6.86
N ILE A 43 6.97 -19.74 6.27
CA ILE A 43 7.16 -18.42 5.67
C ILE A 43 6.04 -17.51 6.15
N LEU A 44 6.40 -16.38 6.78
CA LEU A 44 5.51 -15.23 6.92
C LEU A 44 5.76 -14.28 5.75
N HIS A 45 4.68 -13.87 5.08
CA HIS A 45 4.76 -13.13 3.83
C HIS A 45 3.85 -11.90 3.86
N THR A 46 4.45 -10.73 3.67
CA THR A 46 3.78 -9.44 3.50
C THR A 46 4.01 -8.90 2.09
N THR A 47 3.04 -8.15 1.57
CA THR A 47 3.13 -7.48 0.27
C THR A 47 2.18 -6.29 0.27
N ASP A 48 2.43 -5.30 -0.59
CA ASP A 48 1.49 -4.22 -0.89
C ASP A 48 1.05 -3.48 0.40
N VAL A 49 2.00 -3.25 1.31
CA VAL A 49 1.76 -2.62 2.62
C VAL A 49 1.31 -1.16 2.48
N HIS A 50 1.80 -0.44 1.47
CA HIS A 50 1.42 0.93 1.13
C HIS A 50 1.36 1.91 2.32
N GLY A 51 2.30 1.79 3.25
CA GLY A 51 2.43 2.67 4.41
C GLY A 51 1.46 2.39 5.56
N TRP A 52 0.65 1.33 5.50
CA TRP A 52 -0.32 0.93 6.54
C TRP A 52 0.30 0.35 7.82
N PHE A 53 1.45 0.90 8.23
CA PHE A 53 2.17 0.49 9.44
C PHE A 53 1.39 0.75 10.74
N GLY A 54 0.37 1.62 10.71
CA GLY A 54 -0.48 1.90 11.87
C GLY A 54 -1.71 1.01 12.00
N GLY A 55 -1.88 0.02 11.12
CA GLY A 55 -3.10 -0.79 11.06
C GLY A 55 -4.34 0.00 10.62
N HIS A 56 -5.47 -0.69 10.52
CA HIS A 56 -6.75 -0.08 10.16
C HIS A 56 -7.49 0.42 11.39
N LEU A 57 -7.69 1.74 11.45
CA LEU A 57 -8.35 2.35 12.61
C LEU A 57 -9.87 2.13 12.60
N GLN A 58 -10.46 1.91 11.42
CA GLN A 58 -11.91 1.83 11.23
C GLN A 58 -12.42 0.41 10.94
N GLU A 59 -11.54 -0.51 10.53
CA GLU A 59 -11.86 -1.90 10.20
C GLU A 59 -11.17 -2.82 11.21
N PRO A 60 -11.89 -3.29 12.25
CA PRO A 60 -11.30 -3.99 13.40
C PRO A 60 -10.62 -5.32 13.04
N SER A 61 -10.97 -5.94 11.92
CA SER A 61 -10.32 -7.17 11.45
C SER A 61 -8.85 -6.95 11.07
N PHE A 62 -8.43 -5.71 10.85
CA PHE A 62 -7.09 -5.36 10.34
C PHE A 62 -6.38 -4.33 11.23
N SER A 63 -6.74 -4.30 12.51
CA SER A 63 -6.40 -3.19 13.40
C SER A 63 -5.00 -3.26 14.01
N ALA A 64 -4.31 -4.40 13.92
CA ALA A 64 -2.96 -4.53 14.44
C ALA A 64 -1.96 -3.66 13.65
N ASP A 65 -1.04 -3.04 14.36
CA ASP A 65 0.01 -2.20 13.76
C ASP A 65 1.31 -2.99 13.49
N TRP A 66 2.32 -2.32 12.94
CA TRP A 66 3.58 -2.96 12.59
C TRP A 66 4.36 -3.46 13.83
N GLY A 67 4.17 -2.84 15.00
CA GLY A 67 4.75 -3.29 16.26
C GLY A 67 4.10 -4.57 16.79
N ASP A 68 2.80 -4.73 16.56
CA ASP A 68 2.10 -6.00 16.81
C ASP A 68 2.64 -7.11 15.92
N TYR A 69 2.85 -6.83 14.62
CA TYR A 69 3.47 -7.78 13.71
C TYR A 69 4.92 -8.14 14.10
N ILE A 70 5.69 -7.18 14.61
CA ILE A 70 7.03 -7.42 15.17
C ILE A 70 6.96 -8.39 16.35
N SER A 71 6.05 -8.17 17.30
CA SER A 71 5.84 -9.06 18.44
C SER A 71 5.38 -10.45 17.98
N PHE A 72 4.44 -10.53 17.05
CA PHE A 72 3.96 -11.78 16.48
C PHE A 72 5.10 -12.61 15.85
N ALA A 73 5.86 -11.99 14.94
CA ALA A 73 6.97 -12.65 14.27
C ALA A 73 8.08 -13.07 15.25
N HIS A 74 8.31 -12.28 16.30
CA HIS A 74 9.25 -12.64 17.38
C HIS A 74 8.85 -13.96 18.04
N HIS A 75 7.59 -14.10 18.46
CA HIS A 75 7.11 -15.30 19.13
C HIS A 75 7.07 -16.51 18.21
N LEU A 76 6.67 -16.32 16.96
CA LEU A 76 6.67 -17.41 15.98
C LEU A 76 8.08 -17.89 15.65
N ARG A 77 9.09 -17.01 15.63
CA ARG A 77 10.49 -17.41 15.52
C ARG A 77 10.98 -18.19 16.74
N GLN A 78 10.61 -17.76 17.95
CA GLN A 78 10.95 -18.51 19.16
C GLN A 78 10.34 -19.91 19.13
N ARG A 79 9.07 -20.02 18.72
CA ARG A 79 8.40 -21.31 18.53
C ARG A 79 9.12 -22.18 17.50
N ALA A 80 9.48 -21.61 16.34
CA ALA A 80 10.21 -22.32 15.31
C ALA A 80 11.55 -22.88 15.83
N ASP A 81 12.30 -22.07 16.58
CA ASP A 81 13.55 -22.48 17.22
C ASP A 81 13.34 -23.60 18.25
N GLN A 82 12.28 -23.53 19.07
CA GLN A 82 11.95 -24.54 20.08
C GLN A 82 11.53 -25.88 19.45
N GLU A 83 10.74 -25.82 18.37
CA GLU A 83 10.27 -26.99 17.63
C GLU A 83 11.33 -27.52 16.65
N GLY A 84 12.44 -26.80 16.48
CA GLY A 84 13.52 -27.14 15.56
C GLY A 84 13.14 -27.00 14.08
N VAL A 85 12.06 -26.28 13.74
CA VAL A 85 11.66 -25.97 12.36
C VAL A 85 12.17 -24.58 11.96
N ASP A 86 12.16 -24.26 10.66
CA ASP A 86 12.57 -22.93 10.20
C ASP A 86 11.38 -22.01 9.98
N LEU A 87 11.59 -20.71 10.24
CA LEU A 87 10.67 -19.63 9.88
C LEU A 87 11.45 -18.49 9.24
N ILE A 88 11.05 -18.09 8.03
CA ILE A 88 11.59 -16.91 7.33
C ILE A 88 10.50 -15.87 7.07
N LEU A 89 10.88 -14.60 7.06
CA LEU A 89 10.00 -13.47 6.75
C LEU A 89 10.36 -12.92 5.37
N VAL A 90 9.34 -12.73 4.52
CA VAL A 90 9.50 -12.22 3.15
C VAL A 90 8.55 -11.04 2.92
N ASP A 91 9.06 -9.97 2.31
CA ASP A 91 8.27 -8.81 1.88
C ASP A 91 8.48 -8.51 0.38
N THR A 92 7.40 -8.38 -0.38
CA THR A 92 7.44 -8.33 -1.86
C THR A 92 7.07 -6.98 -2.47
N GLY A 93 7.37 -5.85 -1.82
CA GLY A 93 7.27 -4.55 -2.50
C GLY A 93 6.05 -3.72 -2.12
N ASP A 94 6.02 -2.49 -2.64
CA ASP A 94 4.93 -1.52 -2.51
C ASP A 94 4.63 -1.17 -1.05
N ARG A 95 5.60 -0.51 -0.42
CA ARG A 95 5.53 -0.05 0.97
C ARG A 95 5.13 1.41 1.09
N VAL A 96 5.00 2.12 -0.04
CA VAL A 96 4.77 3.57 -0.10
C VAL A 96 3.48 3.91 -0.86
N GLU A 97 3.05 5.19 -0.82
CA GLU A 97 1.88 5.71 -1.56
C GLU A 97 0.55 4.99 -1.27
N GLY A 98 -0.11 5.38 -0.16
CA GLY A 98 -1.41 4.85 0.24
C GLY A 98 -1.80 5.12 1.70
N ASN A 99 -0.97 5.84 2.47
CA ASN A 99 -1.22 6.08 3.89
C ASN A 99 -0.53 7.36 4.39
N GLY A 100 -1.21 8.08 5.28
CA GLY A 100 -0.71 9.36 5.82
C GLY A 100 0.62 9.27 6.56
N LEU A 101 1.01 8.09 7.07
CA LEU A 101 2.32 7.90 7.70
C LEU A 101 3.49 8.12 6.74
N TYR A 102 3.36 7.64 5.49
CA TYR A 102 4.34 7.91 4.44
C TYR A 102 4.04 9.24 3.76
N ASP A 103 2.82 9.38 3.24
CA ASP A 103 2.43 10.45 2.32
C ASP A 103 2.24 11.81 3.00
N GLY A 104 1.90 11.83 4.28
CA GLY A 104 1.70 13.06 5.04
C GLY A 104 2.99 13.75 5.48
N SER A 105 4.14 13.09 5.32
CA SER A 105 5.45 13.54 5.78
C SER A 105 6.26 14.29 4.71
N ASP A 106 7.16 15.18 5.18
CA ASP A 106 8.11 15.90 4.35
C ASP A 106 9.51 15.88 5.03
N PRO A 107 10.55 15.30 4.39
CA PRO A 107 10.47 14.52 3.14
C PRO A 107 9.57 13.29 3.27
N LYS A 108 9.08 12.76 2.14
CA LYS A 108 8.24 11.55 2.10
C LYS A 108 8.93 10.38 2.78
N GLY A 109 8.17 9.62 3.57
CA GLY A 109 8.68 8.47 4.32
C GLY A 109 9.53 8.80 5.54
N ARG A 110 9.58 10.07 5.99
CA ARG A 110 10.45 10.54 7.10
C ARG A 110 10.46 9.63 8.33
N TYR A 111 9.33 9.01 8.67
CA TYR A 111 9.20 8.13 9.84
C TYR A 111 9.17 6.64 9.47
N THR A 112 8.75 6.31 8.24
CA THR A 112 8.42 4.94 7.87
C THR A 112 9.66 4.08 7.67
N PHE A 113 10.78 4.63 7.21
CA PHE A 113 12.03 3.87 7.07
C PHE A 113 12.54 3.36 8.42
N ASP A 114 12.48 4.20 9.46
CA ASP A 114 12.87 3.84 10.83
C ASP A 114 11.90 2.86 11.50
N ILE A 115 10.62 2.91 11.15
CA ILE A 115 9.62 1.95 11.63
C ILE A 115 9.82 0.60 10.93
N LEU A 116 9.98 0.59 9.61
CA LEU A 116 10.15 -0.61 8.80
C LEU A 116 11.37 -1.43 9.25
N LYS A 117 12.52 -0.77 9.44
CA LYS A 117 13.78 -1.44 9.77
C LYS A 117 13.80 -2.13 11.15
N GLN A 118 12.80 -1.90 12.00
CA GLN A 118 12.67 -2.61 13.28
C GLN A 118 12.23 -4.06 13.09
N GLN A 119 11.56 -4.39 11.98
CA GLN A 119 11.26 -5.78 11.64
C GLN A 119 12.48 -6.44 10.99
N LYS A 120 12.80 -7.65 11.44
CA LYS A 120 13.90 -8.45 10.89
C LYS A 120 13.38 -9.28 9.72
N ILE A 121 13.33 -8.70 8.53
CA ILE A 121 12.89 -9.38 7.29
C ILE A 121 14.09 -10.12 6.67
N ASP A 122 13.89 -11.39 6.28
CA ASP A 122 14.96 -12.26 5.74
C ASP A 122 15.18 -12.08 4.24
N LEU A 123 14.12 -11.74 3.50
CA LEU A 123 14.14 -11.48 2.06
C LEU A 123 13.18 -10.33 1.73
N ILE A 124 13.67 -9.30 1.03
CA ILE A 124 12.86 -8.11 0.66
C ILE A 124 13.24 -7.58 -0.72
N CYS A 125 12.26 -7.05 -1.46
CA CYS A 125 12.49 -6.42 -2.77
C CYS A 125 11.62 -5.16 -2.97
N SER A 126 11.86 -4.43 -4.05
CA SER A 126 11.06 -3.25 -4.44
C SER A 126 9.73 -3.68 -5.06
N GLY A 127 8.71 -2.84 -4.93
CA GLY A 127 7.56 -2.80 -5.82
C GLY A 127 7.68 -1.66 -6.83
N ASN A 128 6.62 -1.42 -7.60
CA ASN A 128 6.62 -0.33 -8.59
C ASN A 128 6.41 1.05 -7.95
N HIS A 129 5.77 1.13 -6.78
CA HIS A 129 5.54 2.40 -6.09
C HIS A 129 6.82 3.04 -5.55
N GLU A 130 7.86 2.25 -5.28
CA GLU A 130 9.19 2.79 -4.98
C GLU A 130 9.87 3.42 -6.22
N LEU A 131 9.33 3.24 -7.42
CA LEU A 131 10.01 3.56 -8.69
C LEU A 131 9.34 4.66 -9.51
N TYR A 132 8.07 5.03 -9.27
CA TYR A 132 7.40 6.09 -10.03
C TYR A 132 8.09 7.45 -9.94
N LYS A 133 8.73 7.75 -8.80
CA LYS A 133 9.40 9.03 -8.55
C LYS A 133 10.87 8.80 -8.23
N GLN A 134 11.71 9.69 -8.75
CA GLN A 134 13.16 9.63 -8.53
C GLN A 134 13.50 9.63 -7.03
N ASN A 135 12.91 10.55 -6.25
CA ASN A 135 13.13 10.61 -4.81
C ASN A 135 12.70 9.32 -4.07
N SER A 136 11.62 8.65 -4.48
CA SER A 136 11.21 7.38 -3.88
C SER A 136 12.27 6.30 -4.09
N SER A 137 12.78 6.18 -5.31
CA SER A 137 13.82 5.17 -5.62
C SER A 137 15.19 5.50 -5.02
N GLU A 138 15.53 6.79 -4.88
CA GLU A 138 16.71 7.24 -4.16
C GLU A 138 16.59 6.95 -2.66
N ASN A 139 15.44 7.22 -2.05
CA ASN A 139 15.17 6.85 -0.66
C ASN A 139 15.26 5.33 -0.47
N GLU A 140 14.73 4.54 -1.40
CA GLU A 140 14.86 3.08 -1.33
C GLU A 140 16.33 2.64 -1.35
N PHE A 141 17.14 3.25 -2.22
CA PHE A 141 18.58 2.99 -2.33
C PHE A 141 19.39 3.44 -1.11
N TYR A 142 19.05 4.57 -0.50
CA TYR A 142 19.80 5.15 0.63
C TYR A 142 19.33 4.69 2.01
N GLU A 143 18.04 4.35 2.17
CA GLU A 143 17.44 4.03 3.47
C GLU A 143 17.11 2.54 3.58
N THR A 144 16.28 2.02 2.68
CA THR A 144 15.74 0.65 2.80
C THR A 144 16.78 -0.41 2.45
N VAL A 145 17.45 -0.30 1.30
CA VAL A 145 18.45 -1.28 0.84
C VAL A 145 19.58 -1.45 1.88
N PRO A 146 20.16 -0.38 2.47
CA PRO A 146 21.17 -0.52 3.51
C PRO A 146 20.62 -1.09 4.82
N SER A 147 19.39 -0.74 5.20
CA SER A 147 18.72 -1.28 6.40
C SER A 147 18.53 -2.80 6.34
N PHE A 148 18.35 -3.35 5.13
CA PHE A 148 18.22 -4.79 4.87
C PHE A 148 19.41 -5.36 4.10
N LYS A 149 20.61 -4.83 4.34
CA LYS A 149 21.82 -5.25 3.63
C LYS A 149 22.03 -6.77 3.71
N GLY A 150 22.08 -7.41 2.54
CA GLY A 150 22.23 -8.87 2.40
C GLY A 150 20.92 -9.65 2.42
N ASN A 151 19.79 -8.99 2.68
CA ASN A 151 18.44 -9.56 2.60
C ASN A 151 17.61 -8.91 1.48
N TYR A 152 17.98 -7.71 1.05
CA TYR A 152 17.39 -7.05 -0.11
C TYR A 152 17.92 -7.62 -1.43
N LEU A 153 17.05 -8.08 -2.33
CA LEU A 153 17.43 -8.57 -3.66
C LEU A 153 16.74 -7.80 -4.79
N ALA A 154 17.47 -7.61 -5.90
CA ALA A 154 17.01 -6.91 -7.10
C ALA A 154 17.51 -7.63 -8.36
N SER A 155 16.82 -8.69 -8.77
CA SER A 155 17.22 -9.58 -9.87
C SER A 155 17.15 -8.90 -11.24
N ASN A 156 16.18 -8.02 -11.48
CA ASN A 156 15.98 -7.33 -12.75
C ASN A 156 15.84 -5.80 -12.62
N LEU A 157 16.35 -5.22 -11.53
CA LEU A 157 16.24 -3.79 -11.24
C LEU A 157 17.61 -3.15 -10.99
N ASP A 158 17.88 -2.10 -11.76
CA ASP A 158 19.07 -1.26 -11.64
C ASP A 158 18.70 0.17 -11.25
N ILE A 159 19.69 0.87 -10.70
CA ILE A 159 19.63 2.30 -10.40
C ILE A 159 20.85 3.00 -11.01
N TYR A 160 20.67 4.23 -11.48
CA TYR A 160 21.77 5.16 -11.69
C TYR A 160 22.14 5.76 -10.34
N ASN A 161 23.26 5.30 -9.79
CA ASN A 161 23.74 5.74 -8.48
C ASN A 161 23.76 7.29 -8.41
N PRO A 162 23.02 7.92 -7.48
CA PRO A 162 22.86 9.38 -7.51
C PRO A 162 24.15 10.16 -7.25
N GLU A 163 25.15 9.55 -6.62
CA GLU A 163 26.47 10.16 -6.39
C GLU A 163 27.41 10.02 -7.60
N THR A 164 27.38 8.88 -8.28
CA THR A 164 28.37 8.55 -9.33
C THR A 164 27.84 8.60 -10.76
N GLY A 165 26.51 8.62 -10.93
CA GLY A 165 25.82 8.52 -12.22
C GLY A 165 25.97 7.18 -12.92
N LYS A 166 26.60 6.19 -12.30
CA LYS A 166 26.82 4.86 -12.89
C LYS A 166 25.59 3.98 -12.69
N ARG A 167 25.21 3.26 -13.74
CA ARG A 167 24.20 2.21 -13.65
C ARG A 167 24.77 1.02 -12.89
N GLU A 168 24.08 0.61 -11.83
CA GLU A 168 24.40 -0.57 -11.04
C GLU A 168 23.12 -1.29 -10.58
N ALA A 169 23.25 -2.56 -10.18
CA ALA A 169 22.13 -3.27 -9.60
C ALA A 169 21.72 -2.58 -8.29
N LEU A 170 20.42 -2.36 -8.10
CA LEU A 170 19.91 -1.71 -6.87
C LEU A 170 20.35 -2.48 -5.61
N ALA A 171 20.37 -3.82 -5.72
CA ALA A 171 20.81 -4.74 -4.69
C ALA A 171 21.36 -6.04 -5.35
N PRO A 172 21.93 -6.99 -4.58
CA PRO A 172 22.36 -8.28 -5.14
C PRO A 172 21.27 -8.99 -5.96
N ARG A 173 21.65 -9.57 -7.09
CA ARG A 173 20.71 -10.21 -8.03
C ARG A 173 20.06 -11.48 -7.48
N TYR A 174 20.77 -12.21 -6.64
CA TYR A 174 20.31 -13.45 -6.02
C TYR A 174 21.13 -13.71 -4.75
N LYS A 175 20.63 -14.61 -3.90
CA LYS A 175 21.34 -15.09 -2.70
C LYS A 175 21.15 -16.59 -2.56
N LYS A 176 22.21 -17.28 -2.12
CA LYS A 176 22.12 -18.65 -1.64
C LYS A 176 22.40 -18.66 -0.14
N PHE A 177 21.56 -19.30 0.65
CA PHE A 177 21.73 -19.38 2.09
C PHE A 177 21.23 -20.73 2.62
N THR A 178 21.62 -21.05 3.85
CA THR A 178 21.21 -22.27 4.54
C THR A 178 20.37 -21.89 5.75
N THR A 179 19.21 -22.51 5.91
CA THR A 179 18.33 -22.23 7.06
C THR A 179 18.94 -22.73 8.37
N LYS A 180 18.61 -22.07 9.48
CA LYS A 180 19.27 -22.25 10.77
C LYS A 180 18.99 -23.64 11.37
N ASN A 181 17.72 -24.02 11.41
CA ASN A 181 17.27 -25.15 12.21
C ASN A 181 17.34 -26.45 11.40
N GLN A 182 16.80 -26.47 10.18
CA GLN A 182 16.76 -27.65 9.32
C GLN A 182 17.99 -27.81 8.41
N GLY A 183 18.72 -26.72 8.11
CA GLY A 183 19.85 -26.79 7.19
C GLY A 183 19.42 -26.94 5.73
N ILE A 184 18.33 -26.28 5.33
CA ILE A 184 17.81 -26.28 3.96
C ILE A 184 18.60 -25.26 3.14
N ARG A 185 19.18 -25.67 2.01
CA ARG A 185 19.91 -24.77 1.10
C ARG A 185 18.93 -24.11 0.14
N VAL A 186 18.68 -22.83 0.34
CA VAL A 186 17.74 -22.02 -0.42
C VAL A 186 18.48 -21.14 -1.42
N LEU A 187 18.07 -21.20 -2.70
CA LEU A 187 18.47 -20.24 -3.73
C LEU A 187 17.32 -19.25 -3.95
N ALA A 188 17.57 -17.97 -3.66
CA ALA A 188 16.56 -16.92 -3.68
C ALA A 188 16.79 -15.85 -4.77
N PHE A 189 15.72 -15.40 -5.41
CA PHE A 189 15.69 -14.31 -6.40
C PHE A 189 14.58 -13.31 -6.07
N GLY A 190 14.78 -12.02 -6.39
CA GLY A 190 13.86 -10.91 -6.15
C GLY A 190 13.49 -10.19 -7.46
N PHE A 191 12.34 -10.49 -8.06
CA PHE A 191 11.94 -9.93 -9.37
C PHE A 191 10.83 -8.88 -9.27
N LEU A 192 10.90 -7.85 -10.09
CA LEU A 192 9.76 -6.99 -10.41
C LEU A 192 9.10 -7.48 -11.71
N PHE A 193 7.81 -7.22 -11.89
CA PHE A 193 7.14 -7.44 -13.18
C PHE A 193 7.75 -6.55 -14.28
N ASP A 194 7.31 -6.71 -15.52
CA ASP A 194 7.83 -5.93 -16.66
C ASP A 194 7.33 -4.46 -16.62
N PHE A 195 7.68 -3.74 -15.55
CA PHE A 195 7.26 -2.38 -15.26
C PHE A 195 8.01 -1.35 -16.10
N THR A 196 7.27 -0.43 -16.70
CA THR A 196 7.76 0.59 -17.63
C THR A 196 7.50 2.03 -17.17
N GLY A 197 6.75 2.20 -16.08
CA GLY A 197 6.34 3.51 -15.55
C GLY A 197 7.35 4.15 -14.58
N ASN A 198 8.56 3.61 -14.47
CA ASN A 198 9.55 4.05 -13.51
C ASN A 198 10.23 5.37 -13.93
N ALA A 199 10.71 6.12 -12.94
CA ALA A 199 11.52 7.31 -13.17
C ALA A 199 12.86 6.96 -13.84
N ASN A 200 13.39 7.89 -14.63
CA ASN A 200 14.57 7.70 -15.48
C ASN A 200 15.86 7.30 -14.74
N ASN A 201 15.90 7.46 -13.42
CA ASN A 201 17.05 7.07 -12.59
C ASN A 201 17.06 5.57 -12.25
N THR A 202 16.06 4.80 -12.68
CA THR A 202 16.03 3.34 -12.51
C THR A 202 15.87 2.64 -13.85
N VAL A 203 16.26 1.36 -13.93
CA VAL A 203 16.08 0.54 -15.13
C VAL A 203 15.54 -0.83 -14.72
N VAL A 204 14.29 -1.11 -15.11
CA VAL A 204 13.69 -2.44 -15.00
C VAL A 204 14.00 -3.20 -16.29
N GLN A 205 14.64 -4.35 -16.15
CA GLN A 205 14.87 -5.24 -17.28
C GLN A 205 13.72 -6.25 -17.37
N PRO A 206 13.12 -6.45 -18.56
CA PRO A 206 12.08 -7.44 -18.71
C PRO A 206 12.54 -8.84 -18.30
N VAL A 207 11.69 -9.57 -17.57
CA VAL A 207 11.97 -10.90 -17.04
C VAL A 207 12.40 -11.85 -18.14
N GLY A 208 11.73 -11.79 -19.31
CA GLY A 208 12.05 -12.61 -20.47
C GLY A 208 13.49 -12.41 -21.00
N GLU A 209 14.09 -11.24 -20.77
CA GLU A 209 15.49 -10.98 -21.10
C GLU A 209 16.42 -11.30 -19.94
N THR A 210 16.06 -10.97 -18.69
CA THR A 210 16.89 -11.28 -17.51
C THR A 210 17.15 -12.78 -17.37
N ILE A 211 16.18 -13.65 -17.68
CA ILE A 211 16.38 -15.10 -17.61
C ILE A 211 17.45 -15.60 -18.59
N LYS A 212 17.80 -14.84 -19.63
CA LYS A 212 18.83 -15.24 -20.60
C LYS A 212 20.25 -14.89 -20.14
N GLU A 213 20.38 -14.07 -19.09
CA GLU A 213 21.67 -13.61 -18.62
C GLU A 213 22.54 -14.71 -18.01
N GLY A 214 23.86 -14.60 -18.21
CA GLY A 214 24.83 -15.60 -17.76
C GLY A 214 24.82 -15.85 -16.26
N TRP A 215 24.58 -14.81 -15.44
CA TRP A 215 24.53 -14.96 -13.98
C TRP A 215 23.30 -15.76 -13.53
N PHE A 216 22.13 -15.50 -14.12
CA PHE A 216 20.89 -16.21 -13.79
C PHE A 216 21.00 -17.67 -14.21
N GLN A 217 21.44 -17.88 -15.44
CA GLN A 217 21.71 -19.19 -16.03
C GLN A 217 22.72 -20.00 -15.21
N LYS A 218 23.76 -19.36 -14.66
CA LYS A 218 24.71 -20.01 -13.74
C LYS A 218 24.04 -20.38 -12.41
N ALA A 219 23.29 -19.45 -11.80
CA ALA A 219 22.64 -19.65 -10.51
C ALA A 219 21.63 -20.81 -10.53
N ILE A 220 20.72 -20.84 -11.51
CA ILE A 220 19.68 -21.87 -11.59
C ILE A 220 20.22 -23.26 -11.92
N ARG A 221 21.49 -23.40 -12.35
CA ARG A 221 22.14 -24.70 -12.61
C ARG A 221 22.86 -25.26 -11.38
N ASP A 222 22.92 -24.52 -10.28
CA ASP A 222 23.50 -24.98 -9.02
C ASP A 222 22.74 -26.20 -8.49
N LYS A 223 23.44 -27.33 -8.32
CA LYS A 223 22.85 -28.60 -7.88
C LYS A 223 22.86 -28.76 -6.36
N GLU A 224 23.52 -27.88 -5.63
CA GLU A 224 23.58 -27.89 -4.17
C GLU A 224 22.48 -27.03 -3.57
N VAL A 225 21.24 -27.25 -3.99
CA VAL A 225 20.06 -26.47 -3.61
C VAL A 225 18.91 -27.43 -3.29
N ASP A 226 18.27 -27.21 -2.14
CA ASP A 226 17.14 -28.02 -1.67
C ASP A 226 15.78 -27.34 -1.96
N LEU A 227 15.78 -26.01 -2.10
CA LEU A 227 14.60 -25.20 -2.45
C LEU A 227 15.02 -24.00 -3.30
N ILE A 228 14.26 -23.70 -4.34
CA ILE A 228 14.37 -22.43 -5.07
C ILE A 228 13.20 -21.54 -4.67
N LEU A 229 13.49 -20.32 -4.25
CA LEU A 229 12.49 -19.36 -3.81
C LEU A 229 12.57 -18.11 -4.68
N VAL A 230 11.52 -17.85 -5.45
CA VAL A 230 11.40 -16.66 -6.29
C VAL A 230 10.40 -15.74 -5.61
N PHE A 231 10.86 -14.66 -5.01
CA PHE A 231 9.98 -13.64 -4.47
C PHE A 231 10.05 -12.41 -5.36
N GLY A 232 9.03 -11.56 -5.30
CA GLY A 232 8.94 -10.47 -6.23
C GLY A 232 7.61 -9.77 -6.21
N HIS A 233 7.63 -8.52 -6.64
CA HIS A 233 6.43 -7.74 -6.82
C HIS A 233 5.80 -8.07 -8.18
N VAL A 234 5.19 -9.26 -8.25
CA VAL A 234 4.58 -9.83 -9.45
C VAL A 234 3.37 -10.66 -9.00
N GLY A 235 2.22 -10.50 -9.68
CA GLY A 235 1.05 -11.33 -9.42
C GLY A 235 1.28 -12.78 -9.83
N LEU A 236 0.76 -13.74 -9.05
CA LEU A 236 1.02 -15.18 -9.30
C LEU A 236 0.57 -15.65 -10.69
N ARG A 237 -0.43 -14.99 -11.27
CA ARG A 237 -1.02 -15.35 -12.57
C ARG A 237 -0.51 -14.50 -13.72
N MET A 238 0.51 -13.67 -13.48
CA MET A 238 1.18 -12.91 -14.53
C MET A 238 2.20 -13.76 -15.31
N LYS A 239 2.50 -13.34 -16.55
CA LYS A 239 3.35 -14.05 -17.50
C LYS A 239 4.79 -14.19 -17.00
N GLU A 240 5.25 -13.23 -16.22
CA GLU A 240 6.59 -13.12 -15.67
C GLU A 240 6.90 -14.31 -14.74
N TYR A 241 5.99 -14.63 -13.81
CA TYR A 241 6.15 -15.78 -12.93
C TYR A 241 6.04 -17.11 -13.68
N GLU A 242 5.15 -17.22 -14.67
CA GLU A 242 5.12 -18.39 -15.55
C GLU A 242 6.45 -18.57 -16.32
N THR A 243 7.04 -17.46 -16.79
CA THR A 243 8.31 -17.44 -17.52
C THR A 243 9.47 -17.87 -16.61
N LEU A 244 9.54 -17.33 -15.39
CA LEU A 244 10.55 -17.70 -14.39
C LEU A 244 10.44 -19.16 -13.97
N TYR A 245 9.23 -19.61 -13.66
CA TYR A 245 8.94 -21.00 -13.31
C TYR A 245 9.42 -21.94 -14.42
N LYS A 246 9.04 -21.70 -15.69
CA LYS A 246 9.45 -22.53 -16.83
C LYS A 246 10.97 -22.55 -17.01
N ALA A 247 11.63 -21.40 -16.90
CA ALA A 247 13.08 -21.29 -17.04
C ALA A 247 13.82 -22.09 -15.96
N ILE A 248 13.39 -21.97 -14.70
CA ILE A 248 13.98 -22.69 -13.56
C ILE A 248 13.71 -24.19 -13.68
N ARG A 249 12.45 -24.58 -13.89
CA ARG A 249 12.05 -25.99 -14.00
C ARG A 249 12.76 -26.72 -15.14
N GLY A 250 13.06 -26.00 -16.23
CA GLY A 250 13.85 -26.51 -17.35
C GLY A 250 15.32 -26.84 -17.01
N GLN A 251 15.88 -26.28 -15.93
CA GLN A 251 17.24 -26.59 -15.44
C GLN A 251 17.24 -27.44 -14.15
N GLN A 252 16.15 -27.37 -13.38
CA GLN A 252 15.95 -28.01 -12.08
C GLN A 252 14.62 -28.78 -12.07
N TRP A 253 14.63 -29.94 -12.73
CA TRP A 253 13.42 -30.70 -13.01
C TRP A 253 12.71 -31.24 -11.75
N ASP A 254 13.42 -31.43 -10.63
CA ASP A 254 12.87 -32.04 -9.42
C ASP A 254 12.92 -31.17 -8.15
N THR A 255 13.68 -30.07 -8.16
CA THR A 255 13.86 -29.20 -7.00
C THR A 255 12.56 -28.47 -6.68
N PRO A 256 12.07 -28.47 -5.43
CA PRO A 256 10.92 -27.68 -5.03
C PRO A 256 11.09 -26.18 -5.37
N ILE A 257 10.02 -25.53 -5.80
CA ILE A 257 9.98 -24.09 -6.12
C ILE A 257 8.87 -23.43 -5.31
N VAL A 258 9.17 -22.31 -4.68
CA VAL A 258 8.17 -21.44 -4.03
C VAL A 258 8.22 -20.08 -4.71
N LEU A 259 7.07 -19.57 -5.15
CA LEU A 259 6.91 -18.23 -5.71
C LEU A 259 6.12 -17.33 -4.74
N LEU A 260 6.66 -16.18 -4.35
CA LEU A 260 5.99 -15.24 -3.44
C LEU A 260 5.71 -13.95 -4.20
N GLY A 261 4.43 -13.63 -4.39
CA GLY A 261 3.97 -12.57 -5.28
C GLY A 261 3.38 -11.35 -4.55
N GLY A 262 2.94 -10.37 -5.34
CA GLY A 262 2.31 -9.13 -4.87
C GLY A 262 1.62 -8.42 -6.03
N HIS A 263 1.49 -7.11 -5.94
CA HIS A 263 1.02 -6.20 -7.00
C HIS A 263 -0.48 -6.24 -7.27
N THR A 264 -1.09 -7.43 -7.27
CA THR A 264 -2.51 -7.57 -7.64
C THR A 264 -3.45 -7.43 -6.46
N HIS A 265 -2.93 -7.13 -5.26
CA HIS A 265 -3.71 -6.71 -4.10
C HIS A 265 -4.69 -7.78 -3.57
N ILE A 266 -4.47 -9.06 -3.88
CA ILE A 266 -5.38 -10.17 -3.51
C ILE A 266 -4.70 -11.25 -2.67
N ARG A 267 -5.52 -12.01 -1.95
CA ARG A 267 -5.14 -13.32 -1.40
C ARG A 267 -5.21 -14.33 -2.56
N ASP A 268 -4.10 -14.97 -2.90
CA ASP A 268 -4.08 -16.03 -3.93
C ASP A 268 -3.06 -17.12 -3.61
N PHE A 269 -3.33 -18.32 -4.08
CA PHE A 269 -2.44 -19.47 -4.02
C PHE A 269 -2.52 -20.21 -5.34
N LYS A 270 -1.37 -20.42 -5.98
CA LYS A 270 -1.29 -21.02 -7.31
C LYS A 270 -0.44 -22.27 -7.31
N GLU A 271 -0.94 -23.33 -7.93
CA GLU A 271 -0.15 -24.51 -8.26
C GLU A 271 0.40 -24.38 -9.69
N TYR A 272 1.72 -24.38 -9.83
CA TYR A 272 2.39 -24.43 -11.14
C TYR A 272 2.68 -25.88 -11.53
N ASP A 273 3.11 -26.68 -10.55
CA ASP A 273 3.16 -28.14 -10.62
C ASP A 273 3.15 -28.73 -9.19
N ARG A 274 3.11 -30.07 -9.08
CA ARG A 274 3.16 -30.83 -7.82
C ARG A 274 4.34 -30.53 -6.87
N LYS A 275 5.37 -29.79 -7.32
CA LYS A 275 6.55 -29.35 -6.57
C LYS A 275 6.81 -27.84 -6.71
N ALA A 276 5.85 -27.08 -7.22
CA ALA A 276 5.97 -25.64 -7.43
C ALA A 276 4.64 -24.95 -7.14
N VAL A 277 4.64 -24.13 -6.09
CA VAL A 277 3.47 -23.35 -5.68
C VAL A 277 3.84 -21.88 -5.51
N GLY A 278 2.84 -21.00 -5.48
CA GLY A 278 3.05 -19.63 -5.05
C GLY A 278 1.95 -19.08 -4.15
N LEU A 279 2.29 -18.02 -3.41
CA LEU A 279 1.43 -17.32 -2.46
C LEU A 279 1.48 -15.80 -2.70
N GLU A 280 0.33 -15.16 -2.65
CA GLU A 280 0.15 -13.70 -2.63
C GLU A 280 -0.69 -13.31 -1.42
N SER A 281 -0.27 -12.27 -0.70
CA SER A 281 -0.75 -11.98 0.66
C SER A 281 -1.60 -10.71 0.77
N GLY A 282 -2.46 -10.44 -0.21
CA GLY A 282 -3.41 -9.32 -0.10
C GLY A 282 -2.73 -7.95 -0.19
N ARG A 283 -3.12 -7.02 0.69
CA ARG A 283 -2.68 -5.62 0.68
C ARG A 283 -2.85 -4.93 2.04
N TYR A 284 -2.32 -3.71 2.15
CA TYR A 284 -2.65 -2.68 3.15
C TYR A 284 -2.56 -3.13 4.61
N MET A 285 -1.68 -4.09 4.91
CA MET A 285 -1.64 -4.74 6.22
C MET A 285 -3.02 -5.27 6.66
N GLU A 286 -3.82 -5.76 5.73
CA GLU A 286 -5.04 -6.50 6.01
C GLU A 286 -4.74 -7.99 6.21
N THR A 287 -3.65 -8.47 5.60
CA THR A 287 -3.32 -9.89 5.52
C THR A 287 -1.85 -10.14 5.84
N ILE A 288 -1.60 -11.15 6.68
CA ILE A 288 -0.28 -11.78 6.82
C ILE A 288 -0.39 -13.18 6.19
N GLY A 289 0.32 -13.42 5.10
CA GLY A 289 0.35 -14.75 4.50
C GLY A 289 1.23 -15.70 5.28
N PHE A 290 0.77 -16.94 5.43
CA PHE A 290 1.55 -18.03 6.00
C PHE A 290 1.60 -19.18 4.99
N MET A 291 2.82 -19.66 4.69
CA MET A 291 3.04 -20.89 3.93
C MET A 291 3.93 -21.82 4.73
N SER A 292 3.66 -23.12 4.66
CA SER A 292 4.61 -24.13 5.10
C SER A 292 4.93 -25.13 4.00
N VAL A 293 6.14 -25.68 4.09
CA VAL A 293 6.66 -26.73 3.22
C VAL A 293 7.18 -27.86 4.09
N THR A 294 6.77 -29.09 3.79
CA THR A 294 7.24 -30.30 4.47
C THR A 294 7.77 -31.31 3.44
N GLY A 295 8.79 -32.08 3.80
CA GLY A 295 9.39 -33.08 2.91
C GLY A 295 10.51 -32.51 2.02
N LEU A 296 11.13 -31.40 2.43
CA LEU A 296 12.33 -30.86 1.80
C LEU A 296 13.54 -31.72 2.15
N SER A 297 14.48 -31.81 1.21
CA SER A 297 15.80 -32.37 1.50
C SER A 297 16.57 -31.42 2.42
N SER A 298 17.32 -31.93 3.38
CA SER A 298 18.14 -31.11 4.27
C SER A 298 19.41 -31.85 4.73
N GLU A 299 20.44 -31.09 5.10
CA GLU A 299 21.72 -31.65 5.58
C GLU A 299 21.59 -32.36 6.93
N LYS A 300 20.66 -31.92 7.79
CA LYS A 300 20.36 -32.55 9.08
C LYS A 300 19.34 -33.68 8.90
N LYS A 301 19.79 -34.82 8.37
CA LYS A 301 19.01 -36.07 8.35
C LYS A 301 18.95 -36.71 9.75
N ASP A 302 18.17 -36.17 10.69
CA ASP A 302 17.96 -36.85 11.99
C ASP A 302 16.49 -36.92 12.46
N LYS A 303 15.96 -38.15 12.37
CA LYS A 303 15.04 -38.94 13.23
C LYS A 303 13.71 -38.42 13.78
N VAL A 304 13.36 -37.14 13.77
CA VAL A 304 12.10 -36.67 14.43
C VAL A 304 10.91 -36.56 13.47
N LEU A 305 11.14 -36.37 12.17
CA LEU A 305 10.11 -36.43 11.14
C LEU A 305 10.48 -37.51 10.12
N PRO A 306 9.56 -38.40 9.70
CA PRO A 306 9.92 -39.52 8.84
C PRO A 306 10.55 -39.00 7.55
N SER A 307 11.73 -39.51 7.20
CA SER A 307 12.41 -39.29 5.90
C SER A 307 11.64 -39.90 4.70
N ALA A 308 10.33 -40.09 4.87
CA ALA A 308 9.37 -40.73 3.99
C ALA A 308 8.12 -39.85 3.77
N ALA A 309 8.08 -38.61 4.28
CA ALA A 309 6.98 -37.69 3.99
C ALA A 309 7.08 -37.18 2.55
N SER A 310 6.02 -37.41 1.76
CA SER A 310 5.84 -36.77 0.46
C SER A 310 5.91 -35.25 0.61
N LEU A 311 6.52 -34.55 -0.36
CA LEU A 311 6.52 -33.08 -0.40
C LEU A 311 5.07 -32.56 -0.29
N LYS A 312 4.83 -31.64 0.65
CA LYS A 312 3.53 -31.03 0.90
C LYS A 312 3.68 -29.53 1.11
N PHE A 313 2.73 -28.79 0.57
CA PHE A 313 2.57 -27.35 0.78
C PHE A 313 1.26 -27.11 1.52
N ALA A 314 1.25 -26.13 2.40
CA ALA A 314 0.03 -25.64 3.02
C ALA A 314 0.08 -24.12 3.13
N ARG A 315 -1.09 -23.49 3.17
CA ARG A 315 -1.25 -22.03 3.18
C ARG A 315 -2.32 -21.58 4.15
N ARG A 316 -2.17 -20.35 4.63
CA ARG A 316 -3.16 -19.61 5.44
C ARG A 316 -3.03 -18.11 5.17
N TYR A 317 -4.14 -17.40 5.08
CA TYR A 317 -4.19 -15.93 5.07
C TYR A 317 -4.71 -15.45 6.40
N MET A 318 -3.84 -14.84 7.20
CA MET A 318 -4.22 -14.34 8.50
C MET A 318 -4.74 -12.92 8.39
N ASP A 319 -5.89 -12.66 9.01
CA ASP A 319 -6.32 -11.29 9.28
C ASP A 319 -5.33 -10.60 10.23
N ASN A 320 -4.93 -9.37 9.90
CA ASN A 320 -3.94 -8.62 10.67
C ASN A 320 -4.57 -7.95 11.90
N ASN A 321 -4.85 -8.73 12.94
CA ASN A 321 -5.37 -8.21 14.21
C ASN A 321 -4.87 -9.01 15.41
N LEU A 322 -4.93 -8.40 16.60
CA LEU A 322 -4.48 -9.03 17.85
C LEU A 322 -5.23 -10.32 18.19
N PHE A 323 -6.50 -10.47 17.81
CA PHE A 323 -7.26 -11.67 18.13
C PHE A 323 -6.69 -12.90 17.39
N SER A 324 -6.42 -12.76 16.09
CA SER A 324 -5.73 -13.78 15.29
C SER A 324 -4.28 -13.97 15.77
N MET A 325 -3.53 -12.89 16.03
CA MET A 325 -2.14 -12.99 16.49
C MET A 325 -2.00 -13.71 17.84
N HIS A 326 -2.84 -13.38 18.83
CA HIS A 326 -2.87 -14.04 20.14
C HIS A 326 -3.15 -15.54 20.02
N TYR A 327 -4.14 -15.90 19.19
CA TYR A 327 -4.50 -17.30 18.97
C TYR A 327 -3.32 -18.08 18.38
N HIS A 328 -2.70 -17.57 17.32
CA HIS A 328 -1.64 -18.29 16.61
C HIS A 328 -0.29 -18.28 17.34
N SER A 329 -0.04 -17.29 18.20
CA SER A 329 1.14 -17.29 19.09
C SER A 329 0.90 -18.09 20.37
N GLY A 330 -0.36 -18.41 20.73
CA GLY A 330 -0.71 -19.01 22.02
C GLY A 330 -0.49 -18.08 23.22
N LEU A 331 -0.48 -16.76 22.98
CA LEU A 331 -0.21 -15.73 24.00
C LEU A 331 -1.44 -14.85 24.19
N ASN A 332 -1.41 -14.04 25.24
CA ASN A 332 -2.47 -13.09 25.56
C ASN A 332 -1.92 -11.66 25.63
N GLU A 333 -2.81 -10.70 25.82
CA GLU A 333 -2.52 -9.27 25.92
C GLU A 333 -1.35 -8.90 26.84
N THR A 334 -1.11 -9.66 27.92
CA THR A 334 -0.02 -9.37 28.88
C THR A 334 1.31 -10.04 28.55
N THR A 335 1.30 -11.07 27.69
CA THR A 335 2.47 -11.90 27.36
C THR A 335 2.90 -11.79 25.91
N PHE A 336 2.02 -11.26 25.05
CA PHE A 336 2.23 -11.06 23.64
C PHE A 336 3.11 -9.84 23.32
N PRO A 337 2.95 -8.66 23.94
CA PRO A 337 3.77 -7.50 23.57
C PRO A 337 5.26 -7.74 23.87
N THR A 338 6.11 -7.40 22.90
CA THR A 338 7.57 -7.40 23.06
C THR A 338 8.09 -5.97 23.22
N GLU A 339 9.30 -5.80 23.76
CA GLU A 339 9.92 -4.47 23.87
C GLU A 339 10.09 -3.83 22.49
N GLU A 340 10.59 -4.57 21.51
CA GLU A 340 10.76 -4.08 20.15
C GLU A 340 9.42 -3.74 19.48
N GLY A 341 8.38 -4.56 19.69
CA GLY A 341 7.04 -4.26 19.19
C GLY A 341 6.47 -2.98 19.78
N ASN A 342 6.54 -2.82 21.11
CA ASN A 342 6.05 -1.62 21.80
C ASN A 342 6.79 -0.35 21.35
N ASN A 343 8.10 -0.45 21.11
CA ASN A 343 8.90 0.65 20.59
C ASN A 343 8.43 1.08 19.19
N ALA A 344 8.12 0.13 18.31
CA ALA A 344 7.59 0.41 16.99
C ALA A 344 6.18 1.04 17.06
N SER A 345 5.25 0.47 17.84
CA SER A 345 3.89 1.02 18.02
C SER A 345 3.93 2.43 18.61
N THR A 346 4.85 2.70 19.55
CA THR A 346 5.09 4.04 20.11
C THR A 346 5.61 5.02 19.06
N ALA A 347 6.58 4.60 18.23
CA ALA A 347 7.12 5.41 17.15
C ALA A 347 6.04 5.76 16.12
N ILE A 348 5.17 4.80 15.77
CA ILE A 348 4.02 5.02 14.90
C ILE A 348 3.09 6.06 15.52
N HIS A 349 2.68 5.89 16.78
CA HIS A 349 1.78 6.83 17.44
C HIS A 349 2.35 8.26 17.48
N ALA A 350 3.65 8.39 17.78
CA ALA A 350 4.36 9.67 17.77
C ALA A 350 4.39 10.30 16.37
N ALA A 351 4.64 9.51 15.32
CA ALA A 351 4.62 9.96 13.93
C ALA A 351 3.23 10.44 13.52
N ARG A 352 2.18 9.65 13.78
CA ARG A 352 0.77 10.02 13.52
C ARG A 352 0.41 11.35 14.18
N SER A 353 0.80 11.51 15.44
CA SER A 353 0.56 12.73 16.23
C SER A 353 1.30 13.94 15.65
N LYS A 354 2.59 13.80 15.34
CA LYS A 354 3.42 14.87 14.76
C LYS A 354 2.93 15.31 13.39
N LEU A 355 2.46 14.35 12.58
CA LEU A 355 1.83 14.59 11.29
C LEU A 355 0.38 15.07 11.41
N ARG A 356 -0.22 15.08 12.60
CA ARG A 356 -1.62 15.46 12.84
C ARG A 356 -2.59 14.68 11.95
N LEU A 357 -2.37 13.37 11.80
CA LEU A 357 -3.18 12.54 10.89
C LEU A 357 -4.65 12.45 11.33
N ASN A 358 -4.93 12.58 12.62
CA ASN A 358 -6.30 12.64 13.15
C ASN A 358 -6.97 14.02 12.96
N LYS A 359 -6.31 15.00 12.33
CA LYS A 359 -6.91 16.32 12.10
C LYS A 359 -8.14 16.17 11.22
N LEU A 360 -9.30 16.56 11.75
CA LEU A 360 -10.56 16.58 11.01
C LEU A 360 -10.46 17.53 9.81
N ARG A 361 -10.84 17.04 8.63
CA ARG A 361 -11.00 17.83 7.40
C ARG A 361 -12.46 17.99 7.03
N GLY A 362 -13.28 16.98 7.33
CA GLY A 362 -14.66 16.90 6.91
C GLY A 362 -15.39 15.71 7.52
N CYS A 363 -16.56 15.39 6.98
CA CYS A 363 -17.32 14.21 7.38
C CYS A 363 -18.12 13.64 6.22
N SER A 364 -18.14 12.31 6.09
CA SER A 364 -19.02 11.63 5.14
C SER A 364 -20.33 11.18 5.83
N PRO A 365 -21.51 11.50 5.29
CA PRO A 365 -22.79 11.05 5.83
C PRO A 365 -23.10 9.59 5.46
N VAL A 366 -22.39 9.02 4.47
CA VAL A 366 -22.60 7.68 3.94
C VAL A 366 -21.26 6.97 3.73
N ASP A 367 -21.28 5.64 3.66
CA ASP A 367 -20.13 4.88 3.18
C ASP A 367 -20.08 4.96 1.64
N LEU A 368 -18.92 5.30 1.08
CA LEU A 368 -18.63 5.35 -0.35
C LEU A 368 -17.52 4.34 -0.65
N PHE A 369 -17.85 3.39 -1.51
CA PHE A 369 -16.99 2.27 -1.84
C PHE A 369 -16.34 2.45 -3.21
N VAL A 370 -15.08 2.05 -3.32
CA VAL A 370 -14.30 1.93 -4.56
C VAL A 370 -14.95 0.86 -5.42
N ASN A 371 -15.07 -0.37 -4.91
CA ASN A 371 -15.59 -1.52 -5.66
C ASN A 371 -16.42 -2.49 -4.81
N ARG A 372 -16.79 -2.15 -3.57
CA ARG A 372 -17.77 -2.90 -2.75
C ARG A 372 -19.24 -2.50 -3.02
N ALA A 373 -19.44 -1.55 -3.93
CA ALA A 373 -20.74 -1.20 -4.50
C ALA A 373 -20.61 -1.11 -6.03
N PRO A 374 -21.62 -1.54 -6.81
CA PRO A 374 -21.55 -1.48 -8.26
C PRO A 374 -21.49 -0.03 -8.73
N TYR A 375 -20.72 0.28 -9.76
CA TYR A 375 -20.85 1.56 -10.47
C TYR A 375 -22.01 1.47 -11.48
N PRO A 376 -22.91 2.48 -11.61
CA PRO A 376 -22.90 3.79 -10.97
C PRO A 376 -23.88 3.94 -9.78
N HIS A 377 -23.81 3.04 -8.79
CA HIS A 377 -24.65 3.10 -7.58
C HIS A 377 -24.31 4.32 -6.71
N LYS A 378 -25.27 4.80 -5.91
CA LYS A 378 -25.12 5.98 -5.03
C LYS A 378 -24.02 5.84 -3.96
N GLN A 379 -23.66 4.60 -3.61
CA GLN A 379 -22.58 4.30 -2.69
C GLN A 379 -21.25 4.02 -3.41
N SER A 380 -21.15 4.22 -4.72
CA SER A 380 -19.88 4.19 -5.44
C SER A 380 -19.18 5.54 -5.30
N ILE A 381 -17.92 5.53 -4.86
CA ILE A 381 -17.07 6.74 -4.82
C ILE A 381 -16.98 7.39 -6.20
N PHE A 382 -16.98 6.58 -7.26
CA PHE A 382 -16.87 7.06 -8.64
C PHE A 382 -18.13 7.78 -9.11
N THR A 383 -19.32 7.33 -8.68
CA THR A 383 -20.57 8.05 -8.95
C THR A 383 -20.60 9.40 -8.23
N TRP A 384 -20.12 9.44 -6.98
CA TRP A 384 -19.99 10.68 -6.23
C TRP A 384 -18.97 11.65 -6.84
N LEU A 385 -17.83 11.14 -7.31
CA LEU A 385 -16.82 11.93 -8.01
C LEU A 385 -17.39 12.56 -9.29
N GLU A 386 -17.99 11.73 -10.15
CA GLU A 386 -18.59 12.14 -11.42
C GLU A 386 -19.70 13.17 -11.26
N GLN A 387 -20.65 12.92 -10.36
CA GLN A 387 -21.88 13.71 -10.28
C GLN A 387 -21.76 14.93 -9.38
N SER A 388 -20.79 14.97 -8.47
CA SER A 388 -20.72 16.02 -7.44
C SER A 388 -19.34 16.65 -7.29
N VAL A 389 -18.29 15.86 -7.07
CA VAL A 389 -16.98 16.41 -6.71
C VAL A 389 -16.33 17.10 -7.90
N LEU A 390 -16.12 16.39 -9.00
CA LEU A 390 -15.39 16.90 -10.17
C LEU A 390 -16.09 18.12 -10.78
N PRO A 391 -17.41 18.09 -11.08
CA PRO A 391 -18.07 19.26 -11.64
C PRO A 391 -17.99 20.48 -10.73
N SER A 392 -18.13 20.27 -9.42
CA SER A 392 -18.26 21.37 -8.49
C SER A 392 -16.95 21.99 -8.04
N GLU A 393 -15.85 21.23 -8.04
CA GLU A 393 -14.52 21.75 -7.70
C GLU A 393 -13.77 22.26 -8.92
N LEU A 394 -13.79 21.53 -10.04
CA LEU A 394 -13.11 21.94 -11.27
C LEU A 394 -13.90 23.00 -12.04
N GLY A 395 -15.22 23.08 -11.85
CA GLY A 395 -16.07 24.15 -12.39
C GLY A 395 -15.81 25.53 -11.80
N LYS A 396 -14.99 25.64 -10.74
CA LYS A 396 -14.54 26.92 -10.18
C LYS A 396 -13.32 27.50 -10.91
N SER A 397 -12.74 26.79 -11.87
CA SER A 397 -11.58 27.27 -12.62
C SER A 397 -11.89 28.60 -13.32
N SER A 398 -10.87 29.42 -13.59
CA SER A 398 -11.04 30.67 -14.35
C SER A 398 -11.53 30.42 -15.78
N ARG A 399 -11.14 29.28 -16.37
CA ARG A 399 -11.60 28.88 -17.70
C ARG A 399 -13.12 28.73 -17.74
N VAL A 400 -13.70 28.10 -16.73
CA VAL A 400 -15.16 27.94 -16.65
C VAL A 400 -15.83 29.25 -16.19
N THR A 401 -15.36 29.84 -15.09
CA THR A 401 -16.08 30.95 -14.43
C THR A 401 -15.87 32.33 -15.06
N LYS A 402 -14.71 32.59 -15.67
CA LYS A 402 -14.37 33.89 -16.28
C LYS A 402 -14.42 33.85 -17.79
N GLU A 403 -13.92 32.77 -18.39
CA GLU A 403 -13.88 32.63 -19.86
C GLU A 403 -15.13 31.94 -20.43
N GLY A 404 -15.99 31.37 -19.58
CA GLY A 404 -17.22 30.69 -20.02
C GLY A 404 -16.99 29.40 -20.80
N LYS A 405 -15.80 28.80 -20.68
CA LYS A 405 -15.45 27.54 -21.36
C LYS A 405 -16.19 26.36 -20.74
N LYS A 406 -16.56 25.40 -21.59
CA LYS A 406 -17.08 24.08 -21.20
C LYS A 406 -15.92 23.11 -21.06
N ALA A 407 -16.02 22.16 -20.14
CA ALA A 407 -14.98 21.16 -19.93
C ALA A 407 -15.55 19.75 -19.77
N LEU A 408 -14.82 18.77 -20.27
CA LEU A 408 -15.11 17.34 -20.10
C LEU A 408 -13.95 16.72 -19.31
N VAL A 409 -14.21 16.31 -18.07
CA VAL A 409 -13.17 15.82 -17.16
C VAL A 409 -13.11 14.30 -17.19
N LEU A 410 -11.92 13.72 -17.35
CA LEU A 410 -11.63 12.30 -17.22
C LEU A 410 -10.73 12.02 -16.02
N THR A 411 -10.98 10.94 -15.30
CA THR A 411 -10.02 10.43 -14.31
C THR A 411 -10.06 8.91 -14.29
N ASN A 412 -8.91 8.29 -14.11
CA ASN A 412 -8.83 6.85 -13.90
C ASN A 412 -9.39 6.46 -12.53
N THR A 413 -9.96 5.27 -12.43
CA THR A 413 -10.50 4.74 -11.17
C THR A 413 -9.39 4.30 -10.22
N GLY A 414 -8.23 3.88 -10.75
CA GLY A 414 -7.03 3.54 -9.97
C GLY A 414 -6.43 4.71 -9.17
N ALA A 415 -6.86 5.95 -9.44
CA ALA A 415 -6.52 7.10 -8.61
C ALA A 415 -7.14 7.03 -7.21
N MET A 416 -8.20 6.24 -7.01
CA MET A 416 -8.82 5.99 -5.71
C MET A 416 -8.33 4.66 -5.15
N ARG A 417 -7.76 4.69 -3.93
CA ARG A 417 -7.10 3.53 -3.29
C ARG A 417 -7.88 2.93 -2.14
N PHE A 418 -8.75 3.70 -1.51
CA PHE A 418 -9.49 3.24 -0.34
C PHE A 418 -10.88 3.85 -0.24
N ASP A 419 -11.74 3.19 0.53
CA ASP A 419 -13.12 3.59 0.75
C ASP A 419 -13.22 4.80 1.68
N ILE A 420 -14.31 5.57 1.53
CA ILE A 420 -14.67 6.64 2.46
C ILE A 420 -15.79 6.13 3.35
N PHE A 421 -15.48 5.86 4.61
CA PHE A 421 -16.49 5.46 5.57
C PHE A 421 -17.30 6.65 6.09
N ARG A 422 -18.57 6.37 6.41
CA ARG A 422 -19.44 7.29 7.16
C ARG A 422 -18.75 7.68 8.46
N GLY A 423 -18.72 8.99 8.73
CA GLY A 423 -18.10 9.58 9.90
C GLY A 423 -16.99 10.58 9.53
N PRO A 424 -16.01 10.78 10.42
CA PRO A 424 -14.91 11.72 10.21
C PRO A 424 -14.09 11.40 8.96
N PHE A 425 -13.85 12.43 8.14
CA PHE A 425 -12.82 12.43 7.09
C PHE A 425 -11.63 13.21 7.63
N THR A 426 -10.51 12.54 7.89
CA THR A 426 -9.33 13.14 8.55
C THR A 426 -8.22 13.42 7.54
N ARG A 427 -7.15 14.06 8.01
CA ARG A 427 -5.91 14.20 7.24
C ARG A 427 -5.35 12.84 6.84
N ASP A 428 -5.53 11.79 7.64
CA ASP A 428 -5.13 10.44 7.25
C ASP A 428 -5.97 9.95 6.05
N THR A 429 -7.30 10.07 6.15
CA THR A 429 -8.24 9.64 5.10
C THR A 429 -7.95 10.28 3.74
N GLU A 430 -7.44 11.51 3.72
CA GLU A 430 -7.05 12.19 2.47
C GLU A 430 -5.99 11.38 1.69
N TYR A 431 -5.01 10.78 2.37
CA TYR A 431 -3.98 9.94 1.77
C TYR A 431 -4.42 8.49 1.57
N LEU A 432 -5.28 7.94 2.44
CA LEU A 432 -5.83 6.59 2.23
C LEU A 432 -6.61 6.53 0.91
N VAL A 433 -7.41 7.55 0.62
CA VAL A 433 -8.28 7.56 -0.56
C VAL A 433 -7.52 7.91 -1.83
N SER A 434 -6.64 8.93 -1.80
CA SER A 434 -5.92 9.40 -2.97
C SER A 434 -4.53 9.90 -2.55
N PRO A 435 -3.50 9.04 -2.52
CA PRO A 435 -2.15 9.43 -2.09
C PRO A 435 -1.36 10.18 -3.19
N PHE A 436 -1.82 10.12 -4.43
CA PHE A 436 -1.07 10.56 -5.60
C PHE A 436 -0.93 12.07 -5.70
N THR A 437 0.23 12.49 -6.20
CA THR A 437 0.57 13.90 -6.42
C THR A 437 0.18 14.43 -7.81
N SER A 438 -0.48 13.60 -8.63
CA SER A 438 -0.93 13.95 -9.98
C SER A 438 -1.96 15.07 -9.97
N GLY A 439 -1.75 16.08 -10.82
CA GLY A 439 -2.69 17.18 -11.02
C GLY A 439 -3.73 16.88 -12.10
N PHE A 440 -4.34 17.95 -12.62
CA PHE A 440 -5.22 17.89 -13.79
C PHE A 440 -4.65 18.72 -14.93
N ASN A 441 -4.39 18.08 -16.06
CA ASN A 441 -4.02 18.72 -17.31
C ASN A 441 -5.23 18.78 -18.25
N PHE A 442 -5.13 19.55 -19.32
CA PHE A 442 -6.14 19.58 -20.36
C PHE A 442 -5.58 19.85 -21.75
N VAL A 443 -6.34 19.44 -22.77
CA VAL A 443 -6.21 19.88 -24.16
C VAL A 443 -7.32 20.91 -24.44
N PRO A 444 -7.00 22.12 -24.92
CA PRO A 444 -7.98 23.16 -25.18
C PRO A 444 -8.84 22.87 -26.42
N ASP A 445 -10.10 23.32 -26.39
CA ASP A 445 -10.96 23.47 -27.58
C ASP A 445 -11.08 22.22 -28.47
N VAL A 446 -11.17 21.04 -27.86
CA VAL A 446 -11.39 19.76 -28.56
C VAL A 446 -12.84 19.66 -29.03
N PRO A 447 -13.12 19.29 -30.29
CA PRO A 447 -14.48 19.05 -30.77
C PRO A 447 -15.21 18.03 -29.89
N LEU A 448 -16.44 18.33 -29.44
CA LEU A 448 -17.18 17.51 -28.49
C LEU A 448 -17.49 16.11 -29.05
N ASN A 449 -17.75 15.99 -30.35
CA ASN A 449 -17.94 14.72 -31.05
C ASN A 449 -16.69 13.81 -31.07
N ILE A 450 -15.50 14.36 -30.77
CA ILE A 450 -14.25 13.64 -30.57
C ILE A 450 -14.04 13.39 -29.06
N ALA A 451 -14.10 14.45 -28.25
CA ALA A 451 -13.87 14.37 -26.80
C ALA A 451 -14.78 13.34 -26.11
N SER A 452 -16.06 13.28 -26.48
CA SER A 452 -17.05 12.35 -25.93
C SER A 452 -16.77 10.87 -26.22
N LYS A 453 -15.93 10.55 -27.21
CA LYS A 453 -15.55 9.17 -27.57
C LYS A 453 -14.32 8.67 -26.80
N VAL A 454 -13.56 9.56 -26.17
CA VAL A 454 -12.33 9.21 -25.46
C VAL A 454 -12.61 8.23 -24.32
N LEU A 455 -13.60 8.51 -23.47
CA LEU A 455 -13.98 7.63 -22.37
C LEU A 455 -14.28 6.20 -22.84
N ALA A 456 -15.04 6.05 -23.93
CA ALA A 456 -15.41 4.75 -24.46
C ALA A 456 -14.18 3.95 -24.92
N MET A 457 -13.19 4.60 -25.53
CA MET A 457 -11.94 3.93 -25.91
C MET A 457 -11.12 3.51 -24.70
N LEU A 458 -10.99 4.39 -23.68
CA LEU A 458 -10.26 4.08 -22.46
C LEU A 458 -10.89 2.93 -21.66
N ASN A 459 -12.23 2.83 -21.70
CA ASN A 459 -12.98 1.76 -21.04
C ASN A 459 -13.17 0.52 -21.92
N SER A 460 -12.76 0.55 -23.18
CA SER A 460 -12.76 -0.61 -24.06
C SER A 460 -11.42 -1.32 -24.00
N GLU A 461 -11.40 -2.63 -23.80
CA GLU A 461 -10.21 -3.49 -23.97
C GLU A 461 -9.85 -3.68 -25.47
N GLY A 462 -10.04 -2.63 -26.27
CA GLY A 462 -9.90 -2.67 -27.72
C GLY A 462 -8.44 -2.58 -28.20
N PRO A 463 -8.24 -2.58 -29.53
CA PRO A 463 -6.91 -2.57 -30.16
C PRO A 463 -6.00 -1.40 -29.72
N ILE A 464 -6.59 -0.30 -29.26
CA ILE A 464 -5.86 0.88 -28.77
C ILE A 464 -5.08 0.54 -27.50
N LEU A 465 -5.71 -0.09 -26.51
CA LEU A 465 -5.01 -0.46 -25.27
C LEU A 465 -3.96 -1.56 -25.52
N SER A 466 -4.23 -2.46 -26.48
CA SER A 466 -3.23 -3.45 -26.93
C SER A 466 -2.03 -2.79 -27.64
N THR A 467 -2.28 -1.77 -28.46
CA THR A 467 -1.22 -1.00 -29.14
C THR A 467 -0.44 -0.15 -28.13
N ALA A 468 -1.14 0.47 -27.17
CA ALA A 468 -0.56 1.25 -26.08
C ALA A 468 0.37 0.40 -25.22
N SER A 469 -0.07 -0.81 -24.86
CA SER A 469 0.75 -1.83 -24.19
C SER A 469 1.99 -2.18 -25.02
N MET A 470 1.83 -2.61 -26.28
CA MET A 470 2.95 -3.09 -27.10
C MET A 470 3.98 -2.01 -27.44
N LEU A 471 3.55 -0.79 -27.77
CA LEU A 471 4.45 0.26 -28.25
C LEU A 471 4.95 1.19 -27.15
N HIS A 472 4.18 1.34 -26.07
CA HIS A 472 4.43 2.36 -25.06
C HIS A 472 4.43 1.81 -23.63
N GLY A 473 4.19 0.51 -23.42
CA GLY A 473 4.10 -0.09 -22.09
C GLY A 473 2.94 0.46 -21.27
N LEU A 474 1.90 0.99 -21.92
CA LEU A 474 0.74 1.63 -21.29
C LEU A 474 -0.35 0.59 -21.08
N GLU A 475 -0.24 -0.15 -20.00
CA GLU A 475 -1.17 -1.25 -19.70
C GLU A 475 -2.53 -0.76 -19.20
N SER A 476 -3.61 -1.43 -19.63
CA SER A 476 -4.98 -1.05 -19.24
C SER A 476 -5.23 -1.21 -17.74
N TRP A 477 -4.59 -2.20 -17.10
CA TRP A 477 -4.74 -2.45 -15.68
C TRP A 477 -4.20 -1.31 -14.80
N MET A 478 -3.31 -0.46 -15.33
CA MET A 478 -2.81 0.72 -14.62
C MET A 478 -3.88 1.80 -14.40
N LEU A 479 -5.00 1.71 -15.13
CA LEU A 479 -6.10 2.67 -15.03
C LEU A 479 -7.11 2.30 -13.92
N ALA A 480 -7.09 1.07 -13.41
CA ALA A 480 -8.03 0.62 -12.40
C ALA A 480 -7.32 0.24 -11.08
N PRO A 481 -8.04 0.10 -9.96
CA PRO A 481 -7.45 -0.47 -8.74
C PRO A 481 -6.85 -1.86 -9.01
N PRO A 482 -5.67 -2.21 -8.45
CA PRO A 482 -4.94 -3.42 -8.84
C PRO A 482 -5.72 -4.72 -8.62
N GLU A 483 -6.61 -4.78 -7.63
CA GLU A 483 -7.47 -5.94 -7.38
C GLU A 483 -8.41 -6.27 -8.57
N GLN A 484 -8.64 -5.32 -9.48
CA GLN A 484 -9.40 -5.58 -10.71
C GLN A 484 -8.67 -6.58 -11.63
N ILE A 485 -7.33 -6.66 -11.56
CA ILE A 485 -6.52 -7.67 -12.26
C ILE A 485 -6.90 -9.07 -11.76
N GLY A 486 -6.89 -9.25 -10.45
CA GLY A 486 -7.24 -10.51 -9.79
C GLY A 486 -8.67 -10.97 -10.07
N LEU A 487 -9.63 -10.03 -10.11
CA LEU A 487 -11.03 -10.33 -10.44
C LEU A 487 -11.21 -10.80 -11.89
N GLN A 488 -10.46 -10.25 -12.84
CA GLN A 488 -10.49 -10.71 -14.23
C GLN A 488 -9.93 -12.14 -14.35
N GLN A 489 -8.82 -12.41 -13.67
CA GLN A 489 -8.13 -13.70 -13.72
C GLN A 489 -8.92 -14.83 -13.06
N THR A 490 -9.52 -14.57 -11.89
CA THR A 490 -10.33 -15.56 -11.16
C THR A 490 -11.66 -15.87 -11.85
N GLN A 491 -12.31 -14.89 -12.50
CA GLN A 491 -13.52 -15.12 -13.31
C GLN A 491 -13.24 -15.93 -14.58
N SER A 492 -12.04 -15.84 -15.16
CA SER A 492 -11.66 -16.66 -16.32
C SER A 492 -11.50 -18.15 -16.00
N LEU A 493 -11.26 -18.49 -14.73
CA LEU A 493 -11.09 -19.87 -14.24
C LEU A 493 -12.43 -20.54 -13.90
N SER A 494 -13.47 -19.75 -13.60
CA SER A 494 -14.83 -20.24 -13.39
C SER A 494 -15.57 -20.43 -14.72
N SER A 495 -15.29 -21.53 -15.41
CA SER A 495 -16.14 -22.04 -16.51
C SER A 495 -17.27 -22.96 -16.01
N VAL A 496 -17.69 -22.78 -14.75
CA VAL A 496 -18.74 -23.57 -14.10
C VAL A 496 -19.84 -22.64 -13.61
N GLU A 497 -20.94 -22.68 -14.37
CA GLU A 497 -22.31 -22.30 -14.00
C GLU A 497 -22.60 -20.85 -13.55
N GLU A 498 -23.33 -20.15 -14.43
CA GLU A 498 -24.16 -18.96 -14.18
C GLU A 498 -25.24 -19.13 -13.07
N THR A 499 -25.15 -20.12 -12.18
CA THR A 499 -26.24 -20.48 -11.24
C THR A 499 -25.88 -20.52 -9.76
N ALA A 500 -24.76 -19.93 -9.33
CA ALA A 500 -24.57 -19.56 -7.92
C ALA A 500 -24.93 -18.08 -7.69
N PHE A 501 -26.20 -17.74 -7.93
CA PHE A 501 -26.81 -16.53 -7.44
C PHE A 501 -26.82 -16.57 -5.90
N SER A 502 -25.81 -15.99 -5.26
CA SER A 502 -26.12 -15.16 -4.10
C SER A 502 -27.06 -14.09 -4.64
N THR A 503 -28.35 -14.20 -4.31
CA THR A 503 -29.34 -13.15 -4.60
C THR A 503 -28.68 -11.79 -4.37
N PRO A 504 -28.69 -10.87 -5.36
CA PRO A 504 -28.20 -9.53 -5.12
C PRO A 504 -29.06 -8.96 -4.00
N SER A 505 -28.52 -8.89 -2.79
CA SER A 505 -29.07 -7.96 -1.81
C SER A 505 -28.94 -6.61 -2.47
N PHE A 506 -30.06 -6.05 -2.91
CA PHE A 506 -30.14 -4.66 -3.37
C PHE A 506 -29.88 -3.66 -2.23
N GLY A 507 -29.49 -4.12 -1.03
CA GLY A 507 -28.88 -3.31 0.01
C GLY A 507 -27.37 -3.26 -0.16
N GLY A 508 -26.80 -2.05 -0.18
CA GLY A 508 -25.34 -1.89 -0.27
C GLY A 508 -24.58 -2.63 0.83
N GLN A 509 -23.33 -2.97 0.54
CA GLN A 509 -22.49 -3.69 1.49
C GLN A 509 -22.20 -2.86 2.73
N ALA A 510 -22.14 -3.54 3.88
CA ALA A 510 -21.72 -2.91 5.12
C ALA A 510 -20.18 -2.80 5.15
N PRO A 511 -19.62 -1.79 5.83
CA PRO A 511 -18.18 -1.76 6.12
C PRO A 511 -17.78 -3.01 6.93
N LEU A 512 -16.49 -3.41 6.93
CA LEU A 512 -15.97 -4.62 7.62
C LEU A 512 -15.96 -4.50 9.16
N ARG A 513 -16.94 -3.79 9.71
CA ARG A 513 -17.12 -3.47 11.14
C ARG A 513 -18.56 -3.71 11.62
N ALA A 514 -19.47 -4.17 10.74
CA ALA A 514 -20.87 -4.37 11.08
C ALA A 514 -21.17 -5.88 11.23
N SER A 515 -21.42 -6.35 12.45
CA SER A 515 -22.08 -7.63 12.69
C SER A 515 -23.60 -7.41 12.82
N GLY A 516 -24.40 -8.24 12.15
CA GLY A 516 -25.87 -8.20 12.20
C GLY A 516 -26.47 -8.78 13.47
N GLY A 517 -25.65 -9.39 14.34
CA GLY A 517 -26.06 -10.04 15.58
C GLY A 517 -24.90 -10.73 16.31
N LYS A 518 -25.20 -11.39 17.43
CA LYS A 518 -24.22 -12.16 18.24
C LYS A 518 -23.72 -13.44 17.56
N ASP A 519 -24.44 -13.93 16.55
CA ASP A 519 -24.17 -15.20 15.85
C ASP A 519 -23.77 -15.01 14.37
N ASP A 520 -23.63 -13.76 13.90
CA ASP A 520 -23.29 -13.45 12.51
C ASP A 520 -21.78 -13.27 12.33
N LEU A 521 -21.19 -14.02 11.40
CA LEU A 521 -19.78 -13.86 11.01
C LEU A 521 -19.52 -12.44 10.47
N LEU A 522 -18.39 -11.85 10.84
CA LEU A 522 -17.97 -10.54 10.33
C LEU A 522 -17.74 -10.60 8.82
N PRO A 523 -18.14 -9.56 8.07
CA PRO A 523 -17.78 -9.44 6.67
C PRO A 523 -16.25 -9.39 6.51
N GLY A 524 -15.72 -10.18 5.59
CA GLY A 524 -14.29 -10.25 5.30
C GLY A 524 -14.00 -11.10 4.07
N TYR A 525 -12.74 -11.44 3.87
CA TYR A 525 -12.31 -12.23 2.73
C TYR A 525 -12.78 -13.70 2.86
N THR A 526 -13.29 -14.24 1.76
CA THR A 526 -13.60 -15.67 1.60
C THR A 526 -12.90 -16.17 0.34
N THR A 527 -11.60 -16.39 0.45
CA THR A 527 -10.68 -16.62 -0.65
C THR A 527 -10.93 -17.98 -1.30
N THR A 528 -10.94 -18.01 -2.63
CA THR A 528 -10.94 -19.26 -3.41
C THR A 528 -9.70 -19.25 -4.31
N ASP A 529 -8.82 -20.22 -4.12
CA ASP A 529 -7.55 -20.37 -4.81
C ASP A 529 -7.38 -21.81 -5.33
N ASP A 530 -6.22 -22.15 -5.90
CA ASP A 530 -5.98 -23.48 -6.48
C ASP A 530 -6.05 -24.61 -5.42
N TYR A 531 -5.94 -24.28 -4.12
CA TYR A 531 -5.99 -25.20 -2.98
C TYR A 531 -7.37 -25.20 -2.28
N GLY A 532 -8.37 -24.54 -2.85
CA GLY A 532 -9.75 -24.55 -2.37
C GLY A 532 -10.15 -23.26 -1.65
N LYS A 533 -11.00 -23.39 -0.63
CA LYS A 533 -11.68 -22.25 0.04
C LYS A 533 -11.37 -22.11 1.52
N ASP A 534 -10.47 -22.95 2.00
CA ASP A 534 -10.04 -22.97 3.39
C ASP A 534 -8.75 -22.15 3.55
N GLY A 535 -8.53 -21.10 2.75
CA GLY A 535 -7.30 -20.31 2.80
C GLY A 535 -7.27 -19.33 3.96
N ASP A 536 -8.39 -18.71 4.30
CA ASP A 536 -8.44 -17.69 5.35
C ASP A 536 -8.35 -18.33 6.75
N ASP A 537 -7.66 -17.68 7.68
CA ASP A 537 -7.59 -18.12 9.07
C ASP A 537 -8.91 -17.89 9.79
N THR A 538 -9.55 -16.75 9.51
CA THR A 538 -10.79 -16.32 10.14
C THR A 538 -11.99 -16.69 9.27
N GLU A 539 -13.04 -17.20 9.90
CA GLU A 539 -14.30 -17.46 9.19
C GLU A 539 -15.11 -16.17 9.04
N HIS A 540 -15.38 -15.78 7.79
CA HIS A 540 -16.10 -14.56 7.44
C HIS A 540 -17.41 -14.81 6.73
N SER A 541 -18.31 -13.83 6.83
CA SER A 541 -19.34 -13.67 5.81
C SER A 541 -18.73 -13.03 4.55
N PRO A 542 -19.11 -13.49 3.34
CA PRO A 542 -18.46 -13.06 2.11
C PRO A 542 -18.72 -11.59 1.79
N ILE A 543 -17.69 -10.91 1.30
CA ILE A 543 -17.79 -9.60 0.64
C ILE A 543 -17.80 -9.75 -0.88
N THR A 544 -18.20 -8.71 -1.61
CA THR A 544 -18.34 -8.75 -3.07
C THR A 544 -17.62 -7.57 -3.67
N PHE A 545 -16.70 -7.86 -4.57
CA PHE A 545 -16.02 -6.86 -5.36
C PHE A 545 -16.67 -6.79 -6.74
N TYR A 546 -17.05 -5.58 -7.14
CA TYR A 546 -17.65 -5.28 -8.44
C TYR A 546 -16.59 -4.81 -9.41
N ARG A 547 -16.80 -5.09 -10.70
CA ARG A 547 -16.01 -4.48 -11.76
C ARG A 547 -16.28 -2.97 -11.81
N VAL A 548 -15.23 -2.19 -11.95
CA VAL A 548 -15.30 -0.74 -12.18
C VAL A 548 -14.67 -0.40 -13.53
N PRO A 549 -15.13 0.67 -14.21
CA PRO A 549 -14.50 1.09 -15.46
C PRO A 549 -13.05 1.56 -15.23
N ASN A 550 -12.22 1.56 -16.28
CA ASN A 550 -10.87 2.14 -16.23
C ASN A 550 -10.91 3.63 -15.89
N CYS A 551 -11.85 4.36 -16.47
CA CYS A 551 -12.02 5.80 -16.30
C CYS A 551 -13.50 6.16 -16.12
N ILE A 552 -13.72 7.28 -15.44
CA ILE A 552 -15.02 7.97 -15.36
C ILE A 552 -14.93 9.35 -16.01
N GLN A 553 -16.09 9.95 -16.30
CA GLN A 553 -16.18 11.24 -16.98
C GLN A 553 -17.20 12.17 -16.32
N ALA A 554 -16.86 13.45 -16.18
CA ALA A 554 -17.75 14.47 -15.65
C ALA A 554 -17.83 15.71 -16.56
N PRO A 555 -19.01 16.09 -17.10
CA PRO A 555 -19.17 17.33 -17.86
C PRO A 555 -19.28 18.55 -16.94
N ILE A 556 -18.76 19.70 -17.39
CA ILE A 556 -18.76 20.98 -16.67
C ILE A 556 -19.27 22.09 -17.57
N GLY A 557 -20.32 22.79 -17.12
CA GLY A 557 -20.92 23.89 -17.85
C GLY A 557 -21.89 23.46 -18.96
N PHE A 558 -22.21 22.17 -19.07
CA PHE A 558 -23.19 21.63 -20.02
C PHE A 558 -23.68 20.23 -19.60
N GLU A 559 -24.70 19.72 -20.29
CA GLU A 559 -25.19 18.36 -20.16
C GLU A 559 -24.97 17.59 -21.47
N LEU A 560 -24.23 16.48 -21.44
CA LEU A 560 -23.88 15.70 -22.63
C LEU A 560 -25.07 15.27 -23.50
N LYS A 561 -26.25 15.05 -22.90
CA LYS A 561 -27.47 14.60 -23.62
C LYS A 561 -28.18 15.72 -24.39
N ASN A 562 -27.89 16.98 -24.10
CA ASN A 562 -28.66 18.15 -24.53
C ASN A 562 -27.84 19.12 -25.40
N VAL A 563 -26.78 18.63 -26.06
CA VAL A 563 -25.85 19.46 -26.85
C VAL A 563 -25.66 18.88 -28.25
N ASP A 564 -25.64 19.76 -29.25
CA ASP A 564 -25.24 19.44 -30.62
C ASP A 564 -23.71 19.29 -30.68
N ASP A 565 -23.24 18.05 -30.61
CA ASP A 565 -21.83 17.71 -30.46
C ASP A 565 -20.98 18.03 -31.71
N GLU A 566 -21.63 18.23 -32.86
CA GLU A 566 -20.96 18.63 -34.11
C GLU A 566 -20.54 20.11 -34.12
N LYS A 567 -21.14 20.95 -33.27
CA LYS A 567 -20.90 22.42 -33.27
C LYS A 567 -20.14 22.94 -32.06
N GLU A 568 -19.81 22.07 -31.12
CA GLU A 568 -19.35 22.46 -29.80
C GLU A 568 -17.92 22.00 -29.56
N VAL A 569 -17.16 22.83 -28.84
CA VAL A 569 -15.80 22.53 -28.41
C VAL A 569 -15.72 22.59 -26.90
N VAL A 570 -14.89 21.73 -26.32
CA VAL A 570 -14.70 21.62 -24.88
C VAL A 570 -13.21 21.51 -24.56
N ASP A 571 -12.83 22.01 -23.39
CA ASP A 571 -11.55 21.63 -22.81
C ASP A 571 -11.64 20.17 -22.36
N LEU A 572 -10.81 19.29 -22.92
CA LEU A 572 -10.72 17.91 -22.45
C LEU A 572 -9.71 17.86 -21.30
N VAL A 573 -10.24 17.81 -20.08
CA VAL A 573 -9.47 17.80 -18.83
C VAL A 573 -9.27 16.36 -18.38
N TYR A 574 -8.09 16.02 -17.85
CA TYR A 574 -7.80 14.68 -17.37
C TYR A 574 -6.81 14.70 -16.20
N ASN A 575 -6.87 13.67 -15.35
CA ASN A 575 -5.81 13.41 -14.39
C ASN A 575 -4.47 13.25 -15.15
N GLU A 576 -3.44 13.96 -14.71
CA GLU A 576 -2.11 13.99 -15.36
C GLU A 576 -1.55 12.59 -15.63
N PHE A 577 -1.76 11.64 -14.72
CA PHE A 577 -1.29 10.26 -14.87
C PHE A 577 -1.78 9.60 -16.16
N ILE A 578 -3.02 9.88 -16.59
CA ILE A 578 -3.62 9.25 -17.78
C ILE A 578 -3.34 9.99 -19.09
N GLN A 579 -2.52 11.05 -19.06
CA GLN A 579 -2.21 11.84 -20.25
C GLN A 579 -1.76 10.97 -21.45
N PRO A 580 -0.84 9.98 -21.31
CA PRO A 580 -0.41 9.18 -22.44
C PRO A 580 -1.55 8.44 -23.14
N TRP A 581 -2.49 7.87 -22.37
CA TRP A 581 -3.67 7.18 -22.91
C TRP A 581 -4.63 8.16 -23.59
N VAL A 582 -4.84 9.35 -23.02
CA VAL A 582 -5.73 10.38 -23.61
C VAL A 582 -5.17 10.89 -24.93
N LEU A 583 -3.86 11.19 -25.00
CA LEU A 583 -3.24 11.68 -26.23
C LEU A 583 -3.27 10.62 -27.34
N LEU A 584 -3.00 9.35 -27.00
CA LEU A 584 -3.10 8.25 -27.95
C LEU A 584 -4.53 8.04 -28.46
N ALA A 585 -5.53 8.14 -27.56
CA ALA A 585 -6.94 8.08 -27.91
C ALA A 585 -7.35 9.21 -28.87
N LEU A 586 -6.94 10.44 -28.61
CA LEU A 586 -7.20 11.59 -29.50
C LEU A 586 -6.55 11.40 -30.86
N GLU A 587 -5.30 10.94 -30.92
CA GLU A 587 -4.61 10.65 -32.17
C GLU A 587 -5.37 9.60 -33.00
N TYR A 588 -5.85 8.53 -32.36
CA TYR A 588 -6.64 7.49 -33.03
C TYR A 588 -7.96 8.03 -33.59
N LEU A 589 -8.58 9.00 -32.92
CA LEU A 589 -9.77 9.70 -33.41
C LEU A 589 -9.48 10.75 -34.49
N GLY A 590 -8.23 10.88 -34.94
CA GLY A 590 -7.82 11.84 -35.96
C GLY A 590 -7.54 13.24 -35.41
N HIS A 591 -7.52 13.44 -34.09
CA HIS A 591 -7.18 14.69 -33.44
C HIS A 591 -5.74 14.64 -32.90
N LYS A 592 -4.78 14.98 -33.76
CA LYS A 592 -3.35 14.88 -33.43
C LYS A 592 -2.92 16.01 -32.49
N VAL A 593 -2.64 15.64 -31.26
CA VAL A 593 -2.10 16.51 -30.22
C VAL A 593 -0.94 15.81 -29.51
N SER A 594 -0.06 16.59 -28.92
CA SER A 594 1.12 16.14 -28.18
C SER A 594 1.15 16.76 -26.79
N GLU A 595 2.10 16.36 -25.95
CA GLU A 595 2.28 16.96 -24.61
C GLU A 595 2.45 18.48 -24.66
N LYS A 596 2.99 19.04 -25.75
CA LYS A 596 3.20 20.49 -25.94
C LYS A 596 1.88 21.26 -26.11
N ASP A 597 0.81 20.57 -26.47
CA ASP A 597 -0.53 21.12 -26.67
C ASP A 597 -1.37 21.04 -25.38
N THR A 598 -0.76 20.54 -24.30
CA THR A 598 -1.40 20.39 -22.99
C THR A 598 -0.98 21.50 -22.03
N ALA A 599 -1.86 21.85 -21.09
CA ALA A 599 -1.55 22.77 -20.02
C ALA A 599 -2.19 22.33 -18.69
N PRO A 600 -1.67 22.77 -17.53
CA PRO A 600 -2.35 22.54 -16.25
C PRO A 600 -3.72 23.23 -16.23
N PHE A 601 -4.77 22.48 -15.89
CA PHE A 601 -6.13 23.01 -15.77
C PHE A 601 -6.34 23.73 -14.43
N VAL A 602 -5.86 23.12 -13.35
CA VAL A 602 -5.86 23.68 -11.99
C VAL A 602 -4.59 23.27 -11.23
N GLN A 603 -4.14 24.12 -10.32
CA GLN A 603 -3.03 23.81 -9.39
C GLN A 603 -3.56 23.05 -8.17
N LYS A 604 -4.13 21.86 -8.41
CA LYS A 604 -4.71 20.98 -7.38
C LYS A 604 -4.47 19.53 -7.77
N THR A 605 -4.11 18.73 -6.77
CA THR A 605 -4.14 17.27 -6.86
C THR A 605 -5.57 16.74 -6.72
N MET A 606 -5.78 15.45 -7.01
CA MET A 606 -7.05 14.78 -6.68
C MET A 606 -7.35 14.84 -5.17
N THR A 607 -6.33 14.74 -4.32
CA THR A 607 -6.44 14.90 -2.87
C THR A 607 -6.98 16.28 -2.48
N ASP A 608 -6.47 17.35 -3.09
CA ASP A 608 -6.95 18.72 -2.85
C ASP A 608 -8.42 18.90 -3.28
N VAL A 609 -8.79 18.26 -4.40
CA VAL A 609 -10.17 18.23 -4.92
C VAL A 609 -11.10 17.53 -3.92
N LEU A 610 -10.70 16.39 -3.37
CA LEU A 610 -11.46 15.67 -2.34
C LEU A 610 -11.60 16.48 -1.05
N ILE A 611 -10.51 17.05 -0.53
CA ILE A 611 -10.53 17.84 0.72
C ILE A 611 -11.49 19.03 0.59
N THR A 612 -11.44 19.75 -0.52
CA THR A 612 -12.31 20.93 -0.74
C THR A 612 -13.79 20.57 -0.91
N ALA A 613 -14.09 19.33 -1.32
CA ALA A 613 -15.45 18.79 -1.36
C ALA A 613 -15.92 18.23 0.00
N SER A 614 -15.00 17.89 0.90
CA SER A 614 -15.27 17.18 2.16
C SER A 614 -15.89 18.02 3.29
N ASP A 615 -16.05 19.34 3.11
CA ASP A 615 -16.73 20.21 4.08
C ASP A 615 -18.11 19.63 4.45
N CYS A 616 -18.39 19.45 5.75
CA CYS A 616 -19.63 18.82 6.24
C CYS A 616 -20.91 19.48 5.67
N ALA A 617 -20.89 20.80 5.42
CA ALA A 617 -22.01 21.49 4.78
C ALA A 617 -22.15 21.18 3.27
N ARG A 618 -21.06 20.84 2.57
CA ARG A 618 -21.03 20.55 1.13
C ARG A 618 -21.46 19.11 0.81
N ILE A 619 -21.00 18.12 1.57
CA ILE A 619 -21.43 16.73 1.33
C ILE A 619 -22.93 16.58 1.61
N ILE A 620 -23.45 17.28 2.62
CA ILE A 620 -24.90 17.31 2.94
C ILE A 620 -25.71 18.12 1.91
N SER A 621 -25.19 19.23 1.38
CA SER A 621 -25.97 20.11 0.49
C SER A 621 -25.99 19.70 -0.98
N LYS A 622 -24.96 18.99 -1.45
CA LYS A 622 -24.80 18.61 -2.87
C LYS A 622 -25.16 17.15 -3.18
N HIS A 623 -25.53 16.34 -2.19
CA HIS A 623 -26.05 15.01 -2.47
C HIS A 623 -27.41 15.14 -3.19
N PRO A 624 -27.58 14.61 -4.41
CA PRO A 624 -28.81 14.81 -5.20
C PRO A 624 -30.06 14.10 -4.64
N TRP A 625 -30.00 13.55 -3.43
CA TRP A 625 -31.03 12.70 -2.85
C TRP A 625 -31.40 13.13 -1.42
N LYS A 626 -31.56 14.45 -1.23
CA LYS A 626 -32.01 15.08 0.03
C LYS A 626 -33.31 14.46 0.58
N ASP A 627 -34.15 13.92 -0.28
CA ASP A 627 -35.53 13.55 0.07
C ASP A 627 -35.68 12.22 0.83
N THR A 628 -34.58 11.52 1.15
CA THR A 628 -34.63 10.24 1.89
C THR A 628 -33.85 10.19 3.20
N LEU A 629 -33.18 11.28 3.61
CA LEU A 629 -32.28 11.26 4.78
C LEU A 629 -32.64 12.25 5.91
N THR A 630 -33.77 12.97 5.83
CA THR A 630 -34.10 14.04 6.79
C THR A 630 -34.94 13.63 8.00
N THR A 631 -35.00 12.35 8.37
CA THR A 631 -35.58 11.96 9.67
C THR A 631 -34.50 11.40 10.59
N GLY A 632 -33.89 12.28 11.39
CA GLY A 632 -33.29 11.85 12.67
C GLY A 632 -31.87 12.28 13.01
N TRP A 633 -31.34 13.41 12.50
CA TRP A 633 -30.07 13.93 13.04
C TRP A 633 -30.12 15.44 13.29
N GLN A 634 -30.17 15.82 14.57
CA GLN A 634 -29.79 17.15 15.03
C GLN A 634 -28.42 17.07 15.71
N PRO A 635 -27.46 17.94 15.39
CA PRO A 635 -26.18 18.02 16.11
C PRO A 635 -26.41 18.52 17.55
N PRO A 636 -25.69 18.03 18.57
CA PRO A 636 -25.81 18.57 19.92
C PRO A 636 -25.24 19.99 19.96
N ALA A 637 -26.06 20.94 20.39
CA ALA A 637 -25.62 22.30 20.70
C ALA A 637 -24.78 22.28 21.99
N ALA A 638 -23.55 22.76 21.87
CA ALA A 638 -22.69 23.02 23.02
C ALA A 638 -23.17 24.28 23.74
N THR A 639 -23.97 24.12 24.80
CA THR A 639 -24.06 25.01 25.98
C THR A 639 -25.09 24.43 26.95
N GLY A 640 -24.71 24.18 28.21
CA GLY A 640 -25.70 23.79 29.21
C GLY A 640 -25.12 23.27 30.52
N THR A 641 -24.72 24.20 31.39
CA THR A 641 -24.54 24.00 32.83
C THR A 641 -25.79 23.39 33.47
N TRP A 642 -25.64 22.35 34.30
CA TRP A 642 -26.72 21.87 35.16
C TRP A 642 -26.21 21.50 36.56
N THR A 643 -26.63 22.33 37.52
CA THR A 643 -26.81 21.98 38.92
C THR A 643 -28.26 21.51 39.12
N GLN A 644 -28.39 20.45 39.94
CA GLN A 644 -29.59 20.01 40.69
C GLN A 644 -30.83 19.54 39.90
N PHE A 645 -31.24 18.29 40.11
CA PHE A 645 -32.16 17.92 41.20
C PHE A 645 -32.26 16.40 41.40
N LEU A 646 -32.39 16.03 42.68
CA LEU A 646 -32.60 14.69 43.23
C LEU A 646 -34.00 14.15 42.90
N SER A 647 -34.12 12.82 42.76
CA SER A 647 -34.93 11.95 43.63
C SER A 647 -35.11 10.55 43.01
N GLY A 648 -35.00 9.50 43.84
CA GLY A 648 -35.39 8.14 43.45
C GLY A 648 -34.51 7.02 44.02
N HIS A 649 -34.68 6.72 45.32
CA HIS A 649 -34.72 5.40 45.98
C HIS A 649 -34.37 4.13 45.15
N ILE A 650 -33.71 3.06 45.63
CA ILE A 650 -33.45 2.54 46.99
C ILE A 650 -32.56 1.26 46.86
N LEU A 651 -31.72 1.01 47.89
CA LEU A 651 -31.11 -0.25 48.37
C LEU A 651 -30.28 -1.14 47.41
N VAL A 652 -29.00 -1.38 47.73
CA VAL A 652 -28.50 -2.64 48.34
C VAL A 652 -27.17 -2.39 49.07
N LYS A 653 -27.03 -3.08 50.21
CA LYS A 653 -26.01 -3.04 51.26
C LYS A 653 -24.57 -3.36 50.79
N ARG A 654 -23.59 -2.67 51.41
CA ARG A 654 -22.22 -3.18 51.65
C ARG A 654 -22.07 -3.63 53.11
N PRO A 655 -21.12 -4.54 53.37
CA PRO A 655 -20.16 -4.36 54.47
C PRO A 655 -18.74 -4.64 53.95
N ALA A 656 -17.60 -4.31 54.56
CA ALA A 656 -17.14 -3.42 55.63
C ALA A 656 -15.61 -3.66 55.70
N SER A 657 -14.90 -2.83 56.48
CA SER A 657 -13.51 -2.99 56.96
C SER A 657 -12.38 -2.71 55.94
N THR A 658 -11.72 -1.55 55.99
CA THR A 658 -10.72 -1.01 56.95
C THR A 658 -9.35 -1.65 56.85
N HIS A 659 -8.36 -0.90 56.35
CA HIS A 659 -7.00 -0.95 56.89
C HIS A 659 -6.37 0.44 57.00
N LYS A 660 -5.56 0.54 58.05
CA LYS A 660 -5.05 1.71 58.76
C LYS A 660 -3.97 2.47 57.99
N ALA A 661 -3.98 3.79 58.15
CA ALA A 661 -2.85 4.68 57.95
C ALA A 661 -1.88 4.62 59.16
N LEU A 662 -0.61 5.00 58.93
CA LEU A 662 0.34 5.67 59.86
C LEU A 662 1.67 5.99 59.08
N PRO A 663 2.53 6.94 59.49
CA PRO A 663 2.52 8.27 58.88
C PRO A 663 3.92 8.93 58.62
N PHE A 664 3.87 10.20 58.16
CA PHE A 664 4.85 11.31 58.31
C PHE A 664 6.22 11.22 57.60
N VAL A 665 6.60 12.27 56.85
CA VAL A 665 7.47 13.39 57.30
C VAL A 665 7.57 14.48 56.22
N HIS A 666 7.52 15.73 56.67
CA HIS A 666 7.67 17.00 55.93
C HIS A 666 9.14 17.33 55.62
N SER A 667 9.42 17.93 54.46
CA SER A 667 10.27 19.14 54.40
C SER A 667 10.00 19.93 53.11
N GLN A 668 9.51 21.17 53.25
CA GLN A 668 9.54 22.22 52.23
C GLN A 668 10.80 23.07 52.42
N ARG A 669 11.52 23.35 51.32
CA ARG A 669 12.10 24.66 50.93
C ARG A 669 13.15 24.47 49.83
N GLN A 670 12.90 24.96 48.61
CA GLN A 670 13.46 26.22 48.11
C GLN A 670 13.00 26.51 46.68
N GLU A 671 12.72 27.79 46.50
CA GLU A 671 12.20 28.55 45.37
C GLU A 671 13.05 28.55 44.09
N GLU A 672 12.33 28.59 42.96
CA GLU A 672 12.43 29.60 41.87
C GLU A 672 13.83 30.05 41.39
N ASN A 673 14.23 29.53 40.23
CA ASN A 673 14.68 30.28 39.05
C ASN A 673 15.41 29.31 38.12
N HIS A 674 14.78 28.79 37.07
CA HIS A 674 15.43 28.26 35.86
C HIS A 674 14.34 27.92 34.82
N GLN A 675 13.83 28.95 34.15
CA GLN A 675 12.98 28.79 32.97
C GLN A 675 12.98 30.09 32.20
N LYS A 676 14.14 30.42 31.62
CA LYS A 676 14.28 31.48 30.60
C LYS A 676 15.62 31.49 29.82
N GLU A 677 16.38 30.39 29.82
CA GLU A 677 17.67 30.31 29.08
C GLU A 677 17.78 29.16 28.07
N GLU A 678 16.74 28.34 27.83
CA GLU A 678 16.84 27.23 26.84
C GLU A 678 16.31 27.54 25.43
N ASP A 679 15.76 28.73 25.18
CA ASP A 679 15.21 29.11 23.87
C ASP A 679 16.14 30.00 23.01
N GLN A 680 17.41 30.17 23.40
CA GLN A 680 18.41 30.92 22.60
C GLN A 680 19.62 30.11 22.14
N ASP A 681 19.85 28.88 22.64
CA ASP A 681 20.99 28.06 22.22
C ASP A 681 20.70 27.12 21.03
N VAL A 682 19.43 26.92 20.66
CA VAL A 682 19.06 26.05 19.51
C VAL A 682 19.19 26.76 18.15
N GLN A 683 19.32 28.09 18.11
CA GLN A 683 19.53 28.83 16.85
C GLN A 683 21.01 29.11 16.50
N ASN A 684 21.96 28.80 17.39
CA ASN A 684 23.39 28.99 17.11
C ASN A 684 24.14 27.71 16.73
N GLU A 685 23.58 26.51 16.97
CA GLU A 685 24.19 25.25 16.52
C GLU A 685 23.92 24.93 15.03
N GLU A 686 22.77 25.35 14.47
CA GLU A 686 22.46 25.18 13.04
C GLU A 686 23.35 26.03 12.11
N GLY A 687 24.01 27.07 12.63
CA GLY A 687 24.92 27.94 11.87
C GLY A 687 26.38 27.47 11.82
N LEU A 688 26.81 26.57 12.71
CA LEU A 688 28.21 26.12 12.81
C LEU A 688 28.47 24.76 12.15
N GLU A 689 27.50 23.83 12.12
CA GLU A 689 27.71 22.51 11.51
C GLU A 689 27.80 22.55 9.97
N ILE A 690 27.17 23.53 9.32
CA ILE A 690 27.22 23.70 7.86
C ILE A 690 28.58 24.28 7.41
N LYS A 691 29.30 24.99 8.28
CA LYS A 691 30.62 25.57 7.95
C LYS A 691 31.77 24.59 8.13
N LEU A 692 31.66 23.65 9.08
CA LEU A 692 32.71 22.66 9.36
C LEU A 692 32.79 21.51 8.33
N ARG A 693 31.67 21.12 7.70
CA ARG A 693 31.68 20.12 6.60
C ARG A 693 32.23 20.65 5.27
N SER A 694 32.28 21.97 5.09
CA SER A 694 32.83 22.60 3.88
C SER A 694 34.37 22.78 3.90
N GLN A 695 35.02 22.71 5.07
CA GLN A 695 36.47 22.94 5.20
C GLN A 695 37.30 21.65 5.19
N GLN A 696 36.71 20.47 5.43
CA GLN A 696 37.45 19.19 5.37
C GLN A 696 37.63 18.62 3.95
N ALA A 697 36.98 19.20 2.93
CA ALA A 697 37.14 18.77 1.53
C ALA A 697 38.23 19.54 0.74
N LEU A 698 38.92 20.51 1.35
CA LEU A 698 39.88 21.40 0.67
C LEU A 698 41.36 21.16 1.01
N HIS A 699 41.68 20.16 1.82
CA HIS A 699 43.06 19.78 2.13
C HIS A 699 43.44 18.38 1.60
N HIS A 700 43.36 18.19 0.29
CA HIS A 700 44.19 17.20 -0.40
C HIS A 700 44.36 17.50 -1.91
N ARG A 701 44.93 18.67 -2.24
CA ARG A 701 45.49 18.90 -3.60
C ARG A 701 46.70 19.84 -3.58
N GLN A 702 47.89 19.26 -3.45
CA GLN A 702 49.19 19.73 -3.96
C GLN A 702 50.07 18.47 -3.98
N ARG A 703 50.88 18.07 -4.97
CA ARG A 703 51.35 18.54 -6.28
C ARG A 703 52.02 17.29 -6.89
N VAL A 704 51.80 16.94 -8.16
CA VAL A 704 52.88 16.48 -9.07
C VAL A 704 52.43 16.70 -10.53
N THR A 705 53.19 17.52 -11.25
CA THR A 705 53.36 17.55 -12.72
C THR A 705 54.88 17.62 -12.93
N PRO A 706 55.50 17.06 -14.01
CA PRO A 706 55.19 17.52 -15.37
C PRO A 706 55.44 16.59 -16.60
N SER A 707 54.89 17.07 -17.71
CA SER A 707 55.42 17.10 -19.09
C SER A 707 55.10 15.99 -20.12
N SER A 708 54.29 16.41 -21.10
CA SER A 708 54.48 16.38 -22.58
C SER A 708 54.94 15.10 -23.30
N LYS A 709 54.18 14.68 -24.32
CA LYS A 709 54.50 14.93 -25.74
C LYS A 709 53.37 14.52 -26.69
N ALA A 710 53.29 15.25 -27.79
CA ALA A 710 52.32 15.20 -28.87
C ALA A 710 52.62 14.11 -29.93
N ASN A 711 51.58 13.74 -30.69
CA ASN A 711 51.50 13.41 -32.13
C ASN A 711 50.14 12.68 -32.33
N GLY A 712 49.24 12.97 -33.28
CA GLY A 712 49.39 13.55 -34.60
C GLY A 712 49.18 12.45 -35.66
N PHE A 713 48.25 12.68 -36.61
CA PHE A 713 47.79 11.88 -37.79
C PHE A 713 46.51 11.05 -37.58
N ARG A 714 45.35 11.32 -38.22
CA ARG A 714 44.88 11.58 -39.61
C ARG A 714 44.59 10.35 -40.48
N ASP A 715 43.36 10.36 -41.00
CA ASP A 715 42.80 9.76 -42.22
C ASP A 715 42.78 8.22 -42.34
N GLY A 716 41.76 7.54 -42.86
CA GLY A 716 40.52 7.94 -43.51
C GLY A 716 39.95 6.77 -44.32
N HIS A 717 38.66 6.89 -44.65
CA HIS A 717 37.93 6.28 -45.77
C HIS A 717 37.27 4.88 -45.71
N ALA A 718 35.96 4.98 -46.01
CA ALA A 718 35.11 4.13 -46.87
C ALA A 718 34.66 2.77 -46.32
N SER A 719 33.48 2.24 -46.62
CA SER A 719 32.20 2.65 -47.25
C SER A 719 31.41 1.33 -47.30
N VAL A 720 30.07 1.35 -47.17
CA VAL A 720 29.12 0.65 -48.06
C VAL A 720 27.75 0.49 -47.39
N PHE A 721 26.77 1.04 -48.10
CA PHE A 721 25.32 0.88 -48.07
C PHE A 721 24.82 -0.57 -47.87
N VAL A 722 23.67 -0.74 -47.18
CA VAL A 722 22.45 -1.39 -47.75
C VAL A 722 21.18 -0.81 -47.09
N LYS A 723 20.26 -0.32 -47.93
CA LYS A 723 18.85 0.01 -47.67
C LYS A 723 17.97 -1.18 -48.09
N ARG A 724 16.92 -1.52 -47.32
CA ARG A 724 15.62 -2.16 -47.69
C ARG A 724 14.78 -2.24 -46.40
N VAL A 725 13.67 -1.52 -46.19
CA VAL A 725 12.33 -1.53 -46.83
C VAL A 725 11.64 -2.89 -46.81
N PHE A 726 10.58 -3.01 -45.99
CA PHE A 726 9.29 -3.72 -46.20
C PHE A 726 8.33 -3.22 -45.08
N SER A 727 7.40 -2.30 -45.33
CA SER A 727 5.96 -2.51 -45.62
C SER A 727 5.54 -3.95 -45.94
N ILE A 728 4.74 -4.57 -45.08
CA ILE A 728 3.25 -4.63 -45.09
C ILE A 728 2.79 -4.71 -43.63
#